data_AF-A0A8H7QRR4-F1
#
_entry.id   AF-A0A8H7QRR4-F1
#
_cell.length_a   1.000
_cell.length_b   1.000
_cell.length_c   1.000
_cell.angle_alpha   90.00
_cell.angle_beta   90.00
_cell.angle_gamma   90.00
#
_symmetry.space_group_name_H-M   'P 1'
#
loop_
_entity.id
_entity.type
_entity.pdbx_description
1 polymer ?
#
loop_
_entity_poly.entity_id
_entity_poly.type
_entity_poly.pdbx_seq_one_letter_code
_entity_poly.pdbx_strand_id
1 'polypeptide(L)'
;KMSSSVNTSNCKSIARCYADVNANMPTSYWDYDNLQVDWGNQEDYEIIRKVGRGKYSEVFQGIDIVNNEKCIIKALKPVKKKKIRREIKILQNLAGGTNIVGLLGIVRDPISKTPAIITEYVNNTEFKILYPRFTVYDIQFYMYELLKALDFCHSKGIMHRDVKPHNVMIDHEKKELRLIDWGLAEFYHAGTEYNVRVASRYFKGPELLVDFQEYDYSLDMWSYGCMFASMIFRKEPFFHGHDNYDQLVKIARVLGTDELFRYTEKYSITLAPEYNNILGRHMRKPWNKFITNDNQRFVTDESVDFLDKLLRYDHQERLTAKEAMAHHYFDGLGDVSIPNLDSKTPLQFAHTPWLDKLCDKGLNGLLDPVEPGLACGSDTAHMSILGYDPRKYYEGRGAFESMGAGLAMIPSDIAFKSNFAYLDKESGIVVKRKADRNFEGIGPILCKAIDNVKLPSFPNHSVSVKYAIEHRCGVRVRGPGLTSSITGTDPLVDNKPLVYCEPTLDNEASAMTSKLTNELSDVFYNILINHPINRERVKDGKNPANCVLLRGCGSCIDVPSIEQLHGLKSFLIAPTCIIAGIGMTLGMNLLDVPGATGDYNTNFDAKAKACLKNIQSGEYDFGFCHLKAVDDAGHDHDFEKKVYYLEKIDQMIGSVMLNLEKSTDSKYTIIVTGDHTTPALYGDHSCEPVPFVIGSINDDTQREGDSVKAFDEISASKGALGRFCGDQVMPLAKLFMKM
;
A
#
# COMPACT_ATOMS: atom_id res chain seq x y z
N LYS A 1 43.98 20.00 -34.25
CA LYS A 1 43.85 21.13 -33.31
C LYS A 1 42.53 21.81 -33.63
N MET A 2 41.51 21.87 -32.76
CA MET A 2 41.54 21.73 -31.29
C MET A 2 40.97 20.38 -30.82
N SER A 3 41.50 19.87 -29.71
CA SER A 3 40.98 18.71 -28.98
C SER A 3 40.27 19.22 -27.72
N SER A 4 38.95 19.21 -27.72
CA SER A 4 38.17 19.37 -26.49
C SER A 4 38.22 18.08 -25.70
N SER A 5 39.13 18.00 -24.74
CA SER A 5 39.19 16.91 -23.78
C SER A 5 37.92 16.94 -22.91
N VAL A 6 36.92 16.15 -23.27
CA VAL A 6 35.81 15.84 -22.36
C VAL A 6 36.42 15.12 -21.18
N ASN A 7 36.29 15.73 -20.00
CA ASN A 7 36.85 15.21 -18.76
C ASN A 7 35.96 14.04 -18.31
N THR A 8 36.22 12.83 -18.80
CA THR A 8 35.53 11.61 -18.38
C THR A 8 35.97 11.26 -16.96
N SER A 9 35.35 11.90 -15.98
CA SER A 9 35.40 11.45 -14.60
C SER A 9 34.80 10.05 -14.54
N ASN A 10 35.61 9.03 -14.20
CA ASN A 10 35.08 7.70 -13.87
C ASN A 10 33.94 7.88 -12.86
N CYS A 11 32.73 7.51 -13.24
CA CYS A 11 31.54 7.68 -12.42
C CYS A 11 31.54 6.59 -11.34
N LYS A 12 32.34 6.81 -10.30
CA LYS A 12 32.45 5.90 -9.14
C LYS A 12 31.08 5.68 -8.54
N SER A 13 30.70 4.42 -8.36
CA SER A 13 29.46 4.09 -7.68
C SER A 13 29.65 4.06 -6.16
N ILE A 14 28.70 4.62 -5.44
CA ILE A 14 28.64 4.68 -3.97
C ILE A 14 27.20 4.37 -3.56
N ALA A 15 27.01 3.50 -2.56
CA ALA A 15 25.69 3.12 -2.09
C ALA A 15 24.84 4.34 -1.67
N ARG A 16 23.56 4.38 -2.08
CA ARG A 16 22.64 5.49 -1.70
C ARG A 16 22.33 5.54 -0.20
N CYS A 17 22.39 4.40 0.47
CA CYS A 17 22.23 4.27 1.92
C CYS A 17 23.48 3.61 2.53
N TYR A 18 23.70 3.83 3.83
CA TYR A 18 24.69 3.11 4.63
C TYR A 18 26.14 3.10 4.10
N ALA A 19 26.51 4.04 3.21
CA ALA A 19 27.78 4.02 2.46
C ALA A 19 29.03 3.98 3.36
N ASP A 20 29.01 4.76 4.44
CA ASP A 20 30.17 4.98 5.31
C ASP A 20 30.11 4.18 6.62
N VAL A 21 29.15 3.25 6.79
CA VAL A 21 28.95 2.52 8.05
C VAL A 21 30.24 1.82 8.52
N ASN A 22 30.89 1.06 7.64
CA ASN A 22 32.13 0.38 8.01
C ASN A 22 33.33 1.34 8.15
N ALA A 23 33.33 2.48 7.45
CA ALA A 23 34.38 3.49 7.60
C ALA A 23 34.32 4.18 8.97
N ASN A 24 33.12 4.32 9.54
CA ASN A 24 32.89 4.88 10.88
C ASN A 24 32.99 3.83 12.01
N MET A 25 33.09 2.54 11.69
CA MET A 25 33.27 1.46 12.67
C MET A 25 34.76 1.22 12.98
N PRO A 26 35.11 0.73 14.19
CA PRO A 26 36.46 0.27 14.49
C PRO A 26 36.93 -0.79 13.49
N THR A 27 38.21 -0.81 13.13
CA THR A 27 38.78 -1.77 12.17
C THR A 27 38.45 -3.23 12.53
N SER A 28 38.41 -3.57 13.82
CA SER A 28 38.02 -4.90 14.33
C SER A 28 36.57 -5.32 14.05
N TYR A 29 35.72 -4.41 13.53
CA TYR A 29 34.37 -4.71 13.10
C TYR A 29 34.33 -5.38 11.71
N TRP A 30 35.14 -4.92 10.76
CA TRP A 30 35.11 -5.36 9.36
C TRP A 30 36.39 -6.07 8.91
N ASP A 31 37.52 -5.90 9.60
CA ASP A 31 38.77 -6.62 9.33
C ASP A 31 38.70 -8.07 9.83
N TYR A 32 38.00 -8.88 9.04
CA TYR A 32 37.90 -10.32 9.25
C TYR A 32 39.19 -11.07 8.87
N ASP A 33 40.19 -10.43 8.24
CA ASP A 33 41.46 -11.09 7.96
C ASP A 33 42.27 -11.30 9.24
N ASN A 34 42.21 -10.33 10.17
CA ASN A 34 42.88 -10.41 11.47
C ASN A 34 42.02 -11.01 12.60
N LEU A 35 40.81 -11.52 12.31
CA LEU A 35 39.97 -12.18 13.30
C LEU A 35 40.67 -13.41 13.93
N GLN A 36 40.81 -13.35 15.26
CA GLN A 36 41.05 -14.52 16.10
C GLN A 36 39.70 -15.19 16.38
N VAL A 37 39.63 -16.50 16.21
CA VAL A 37 38.41 -17.29 16.41
C VAL A 37 38.61 -18.14 17.63
N ASP A 38 37.80 -17.88 18.65
CA ASP A 38 37.66 -18.76 19.81
C ASP A 38 36.83 -19.97 19.39
N TRP A 39 37.43 -21.15 19.48
CA TRP A 39 36.81 -22.41 19.06
C TRP A 39 36.16 -23.08 20.27
N GLY A 40 34.84 -23.23 20.22
CA GLY A 40 34.09 -24.06 21.15
C GLY A 40 34.38 -25.56 20.97
N ASN A 41 33.93 -26.36 21.92
CA ASN A 41 34.08 -27.80 21.87
C ASN A 41 33.11 -28.41 20.86
N GLN A 42 33.59 -29.30 19.99
CA GLN A 42 32.72 -30.00 19.05
C GLN A 42 31.92 -31.14 19.71
N GLU A 43 32.43 -31.70 20.81
CA GLU A 43 31.76 -32.80 21.53
C GLU A 43 30.45 -32.36 22.19
N ASP A 44 30.22 -31.04 22.30
CA ASP A 44 28.97 -30.44 22.75
C ASP A 44 27.81 -30.61 21.73
N TYR A 45 28.08 -31.13 20.52
CA TYR A 45 27.10 -31.24 19.43
C TYR A 45 27.07 -32.63 18.77
N GLU A 46 25.90 -33.29 18.79
CA GLU A 46 25.68 -34.59 18.13
C GLU A 46 25.00 -34.41 16.76
N ILE A 47 25.52 -35.08 15.72
CA ILE A 47 24.91 -35.10 14.38
C ILE A 47 23.79 -36.14 14.32
N ILE A 48 22.54 -35.71 14.10
CA ILE A 48 21.40 -36.60 13.86
C ILE A 48 21.38 -37.07 12.40
N ARG A 49 21.37 -36.13 11.46
CA ARG A 49 21.21 -36.42 10.02
C ARG A 49 21.76 -35.32 9.14
N LYS A 50 22.18 -35.69 7.93
CA LYS A 50 22.52 -34.73 6.87
C LYS A 50 21.25 -34.12 6.29
N VAL A 51 21.19 -32.80 6.22
CA VAL A 51 20.04 -32.05 5.67
C VAL A 51 20.40 -31.26 4.42
N GLY A 52 21.68 -31.02 4.14
CA GLY A 52 22.10 -30.28 2.95
C GLY A 52 23.54 -30.52 2.52
N ARG A 53 23.84 -30.14 1.28
CA ARG A 53 25.19 -30.17 0.71
C ARG A 53 25.42 -28.94 -0.17
N GLY A 54 26.12 -27.95 0.38
CA GLY A 54 26.51 -26.76 -0.36
C GLY A 54 27.77 -26.97 -1.21
N LYS A 55 28.12 -25.96 -2.01
CA LYS A 55 29.41 -25.93 -2.73
C LYS A 55 30.60 -25.90 -1.77
N TYR A 56 30.48 -25.14 -0.67
CA TYR A 56 31.55 -24.88 0.29
C TYR A 56 31.34 -25.53 1.67
N SER A 57 30.22 -26.21 1.90
CA SER A 57 29.86 -26.82 3.17
C SER A 57 29.12 -28.15 3.00
N GLU A 58 29.02 -28.91 4.08
CA GLU A 58 28.00 -29.94 4.29
C GLU A 58 27.18 -29.56 5.53
N VAL A 59 25.87 -29.76 5.48
CA VAL A 59 24.93 -29.24 6.49
C VAL A 59 24.18 -30.40 7.13
N PHE A 60 24.20 -30.43 8.45
CA PHE A 60 23.59 -31.47 9.26
C PHE A 60 22.63 -30.85 10.26
N GLN A 61 21.55 -31.55 10.57
CA GLN A 61 20.76 -31.31 11.77
C GLN A 61 21.42 -32.06 12.92
N GLY A 62 21.55 -31.40 14.07
CA GLY A 62 22.09 -31.97 15.29
C GLY A 62 21.29 -31.57 16.53
N ILE A 63 21.81 -31.99 17.68
CA ILE A 63 21.41 -31.53 19.02
C ILE A 63 22.65 -30.98 19.72
N ASP A 64 22.48 -29.84 20.40
CA ASP A 64 23.40 -29.39 21.44
C ASP A 64 23.13 -30.21 22.71
N ILE A 65 24.10 -31.00 23.15
CA ILE A 65 23.91 -31.96 24.26
C ILE A 65 23.93 -31.29 25.63
N VAL A 66 24.32 -30.01 25.72
CA VAL A 66 24.42 -29.25 26.98
C VAL A 66 23.06 -28.71 27.40
N ASN A 67 22.26 -28.23 26.44
CA ASN A 67 20.90 -27.70 26.65
C ASN A 67 19.79 -28.61 26.08
N ASN A 68 20.14 -29.64 25.30
CA ASN A 68 19.23 -30.55 24.60
C ASN A 68 18.34 -29.86 23.54
N GLU A 69 18.82 -28.75 22.96
CA GLU A 69 18.14 -28.04 21.87
C GLU A 69 18.60 -28.51 20.49
N LYS A 70 17.75 -28.35 19.47
CA LYS A 70 18.08 -28.69 18.08
C LYS A 70 18.95 -27.58 17.48
N CYS A 71 19.98 -27.98 16.73
CA CYS A 71 20.87 -27.05 16.03
C CYS A 71 21.09 -27.46 14.56
N ILE A 72 21.67 -26.55 13.79
CA ILE A 72 22.22 -26.82 12.46
C ILE A 72 23.74 -26.74 12.52
N ILE A 73 24.40 -27.81 12.10
CA ILE A 73 25.85 -27.96 12.07
C ILE A 73 26.32 -27.80 10.62
N LYS A 74 26.92 -26.65 10.30
CA LYS A 74 27.47 -26.34 8.96
C LYS A 74 28.97 -26.62 8.94
N ALA A 75 29.34 -27.85 8.62
CA ALA A 75 30.74 -28.24 8.45
C ALA A 75 31.32 -27.61 7.16
N LEU A 76 32.38 -26.81 7.28
CA LEU A 76 32.96 -26.07 6.18
C LEU A 76 34.02 -26.93 5.47
N LYS A 77 33.85 -27.12 4.15
CA LYS A 77 34.81 -27.85 3.31
C LYS A 77 36.15 -27.09 3.24
N PRO A 78 37.26 -27.74 2.83
CA PRO A 78 38.54 -27.06 2.62
C PRO A 78 38.43 -25.85 1.67
N VAL A 79 38.38 -24.65 2.25
CA VAL A 79 38.33 -23.36 1.55
C VAL A 79 39.36 -22.39 2.15
N LYS A 80 39.63 -21.27 1.47
CA LYS A 80 40.55 -20.23 1.98
C LYS A 80 40.09 -19.74 3.35
N LYS A 81 40.98 -19.77 4.36
CA LYS A 81 40.72 -19.31 5.74
C LYS A 81 40.04 -17.94 5.81
N LYS A 82 40.41 -17.02 4.91
CA LYS A 82 39.78 -15.69 4.72
C LYS A 82 38.25 -15.77 4.60
N LYS A 83 37.70 -16.74 3.85
CA LYS A 83 36.24 -16.91 3.71
C LYS A 83 35.58 -17.38 5.00
N ILE A 84 36.23 -18.30 5.71
CA ILE A 84 35.72 -18.87 6.98
C ILE A 84 35.64 -17.76 8.03
N ARG A 85 36.74 -16.97 8.20
CA ARG A 85 36.76 -15.83 9.12
C ARG A 85 35.72 -14.79 8.76
N ARG A 86 35.51 -14.50 7.47
CA ARG A 86 34.48 -13.55 7.02
C ARG A 86 33.08 -13.98 7.41
N GLU A 87 32.72 -15.23 7.09
CA GLU A 87 31.39 -15.77 7.39
C GLU A 87 31.13 -15.76 8.90
N ILE A 88 32.11 -16.19 9.69
CA ILE A 88 32.08 -16.08 11.15
C ILE A 88 31.87 -14.62 11.60
N LYS A 89 32.68 -13.67 11.08
CA LYS A 89 32.64 -12.28 11.52
C LYS A 89 31.31 -11.61 11.19
N ILE A 90 30.76 -11.90 10.02
CA ILE A 90 29.44 -11.43 9.59
C ILE A 90 28.35 -11.99 10.51
N LEU A 91 28.36 -13.30 10.78
CA LEU A 91 27.38 -13.91 11.70
C LEU A 91 27.51 -13.37 13.14
N GLN A 92 28.73 -13.13 13.63
CA GLN A 92 28.95 -12.48 14.94
C GLN A 92 28.40 -11.05 14.97
N ASN A 93 28.62 -10.25 13.92
CA ASN A 93 28.16 -8.87 13.87
C ASN A 93 26.63 -8.73 13.63
N LEU A 94 25.99 -9.77 13.06
CA LEU A 94 24.54 -9.80 12.79
C LEU A 94 23.74 -10.63 13.81
N ALA A 95 24.39 -11.24 14.81
CA ALA A 95 23.74 -12.05 15.82
C ALA A 95 22.68 -11.24 16.60
N GLY A 96 21.50 -11.84 16.83
CA GLY A 96 20.35 -11.16 17.43
C GLY A 96 19.63 -10.17 16.48
N GLY A 97 20.05 -10.08 15.22
CA GLY A 97 19.41 -9.24 14.20
C GLY A 97 18.04 -9.74 13.76
N THR A 98 17.16 -8.80 13.38
CA THR A 98 15.81 -9.09 12.91
C THR A 98 15.83 -10.07 11.73
N ASN A 99 15.19 -11.23 11.92
CA ASN A 99 15.10 -12.31 10.93
C ASN A 99 16.45 -12.82 10.40
N ILE A 100 17.55 -12.60 11.13
CA ILE A 100 18.85 -13.22 10.87
C ILE A 100 18.94 -14.53 11.63
N VAL A 101 19.48 -15.58 11.02
CA VAL A 101 19.71 -16.86 11.71
C VAL A 101 20.69 -16.71 12.89
N GLY A 102 20.26 -17.17 14.07
CA GLY A 102 21.05 -17.14 15.29
C GLY A 102 22.33 -17.98 15.21
N LEU A 103 23.48 -17.38 15.51
CA LEU A 103 24.76 -18.07 15.69
C LEU A 103 24.84 -18.60 17.13
N LEU A 104 24.89 -19.93 17.29
CA LEU A 104 25.00 -20.59 18.60
C LEU A 104 26.45 -20.87 18.99
N GLY A 105 27.31 -21.21 18.02
CA GLY A 105 28.68 -21.63 18.30
C GLY A 105 29.55 -21.75 17.07
N ILE A 106 30.86 -21.81 17.30
CA ILE A 106 31.88 -22.00 16.25
C ILE A 106 32.84 -23.06 16.77
N VAL A 107 32.83 -24.24 16.17
CA VAL A 107 33.58 -25.41 16.67
C VAL A 107 34.58 -25.89 15.64
N ARG A 108 35.53 -26.72 16.09
CA ARG A 108 36.53 -27.31 15.20
C ARG A 108 36.85 -28.73 15.62
N ASP A 109 36.73 -29.63 14.66
CA ASP A 109 36.97 -31.05 14.86
C ASP A 109 38.40 -31.29 15.39
N PRO A 110 38.58 -31.96 16.54
CA PRO A 110 39.89 -32.11 17.16
C PRO A 110 40.85 -32.96 16.33
N ILE A 111 40.35 -33.82 15.42
CA ILE A 111 41.16 -34.75 14.63
C ILE A 111 41.43 -34.18 13.22
N SER A 112 40.40 -34.06 12.40
CA SER A 112 40.45 -33.55 11.02
C SER A 112 40.71 -32.05 10.92
N LYS A 113 40.57 -31.30 12.03
CA LYS A 113 40.71 -29.84 12.12
C LYS A 113 39.72 -29.06 11.25
N THR A 114 38.63 -29.71 10.82
CA THR A 114 37.52 -29.14 10.04
C THR A 114 36.74 -28.15 10.91
N PRO A 115 36.56 -26.88 10.49
CA PRO A 115 35.73 -25.93 11.22
C PRO A 115 34.25 -26.11 10.88
N ALA A 116 33.38 -25.94 11.86
CA ALA A 116 31.93 -25.93 11.68
C ALA A 116 31.31 -24.70 12.36
N ILE A 117 30.27 -24.16 11.74
CA ILE A 117 29.44 -23.09 12.29
C ILE A 117 28.16 -23.75 12.80
N ILE A 118 27.77 -23.45 14.04
CA ILE A 118 26.56 -23.95 14.68
C ILE A 118 25.55 -22.81 14.71
N THR A 119 24.37 -23.03 14.15
CA THR A 119 23.26 -22.06 14.15
C THR A 119 22.00 -22.65 14.76
N GLU A 120 21.03 -21.80 15.09
CA GLU A 120 19.69 -22.23 15.50
C GLU A 120 19.09 -23.19 14.47
N TYR A 121 18.28 -24.14 14.94
CA TYR A 121 17.44 -24.95 14.08
C TYR A 121 16.14 -24.20 13.76
N VAL A 122 15.95 -23.89 12.47
CA VAL A 122 14.72 -23.26 11.97
C VAL A 122 13.83 -24.34 11.36
N ASN A 123 12.59 -24.45 11.84
CA ASN A 123 11.55 -25.22 11.14
C ASN A 123 11.35 -24.63 9.74
N ASN A 124 11.27 -25.47 8.72
CA ASN A 124 11.14 -24.99 7.35
C ASN A 124 10.23 -25.88 6.50
N THR A 125 9.26 -25.25 5.82
CA THR A 125 8.57 -25.87 4.68
C THR A 125 9.33 -25.52 3.40
N GLU A 126 9.72 -26.50 2.58
CA GLU A 126 10.42 -26.23 1.33
C GLU A 126 9.64 -25.25 0.43
N PHE A 127 10.31 -24.21 -0.07
CA PHE A 127 9.68 -23.16 -0.86
C PHE A 127 8.91 -23.70 -2.09
N LYS A 128 9.33 -24.82 -2.68
CA LYS A 128 8.64 -25.49 -3.81
C LYS A 128 7.26 -26.02 -3.44
N ILE A 129 7.04 -26.36 -2.17
CA ILE A 129 5.76 -26.79 -1.61
C ILE A 129 5.00 -25.58 -1.09
N LEU A 130 5.71 -24.65 -0.46
CA LEU A 130 5.14 -23.52 0.25
C LEU A 130 4.67 -22.38 -0.68
N TYR A 131 5.53 -21.91 -1.59
CA TYR A 131 5.21 -20.77 -2.44
C TYR A 131 3.96 -21.00 -3.30
N PRO A 132 3.71 -22.17 -3.94
CA PRO A 132 2.46 -22.43 -4.64
C PRO A 132 1.19 -22.28 -3.79
N ARG A 133 1.29 -22.42 -2.46
CA ARG A 133 0.18 -22.32 -1.51
C ARG A 133 -0.02 -20.91 -0.95
N PHE A 134 0.95 -20.00 -1.10
CA PHE A 134 0.85 -18.63 -0.61
C PHE A 134 -0.37 -17.89 -1.16
N THR A 135 -1.09 -17.23 -0.25
CA THR A 135 -2.07 -16.17 -0.54
C THR A 135 -1.37 -14.86 -0.96
N VAL A 136 -2.14 -13.82 -1.31
CA VAL A 136 -1.59 -12.48 -1.56
C VAL A 136 -0.91 -11.95 -0.31
N TYR A 137 -1.59 -12.06 0.84
CA TYR A 137 -1.07 -11.67 2.15
C TYR A 137 0.20 -12.41 2.53
N ASP A 138 0.33 -13.72 2.25
CA ASP A 138 1.58 -14.44 2.53
C ASP A 138 2.75 -13.90 1.71
N ILE A 139 2.53 -13.53 0.44
CA ILE A 139 3.56 -12.91 -0.39
C ILE A 139 3.97 -11.57 0.22
N GLN A 140 3.00 -10.70 0.56
CA GLN A 140 3.27 -9.41 1.20
C GLN A 140 4.05 -9.59 2.52
N PHE A 141 3.51 -10.41 3.44
CA PHE A 141 4.09 -10.66 4.76
C PHE A 141 5.53 -11.19 4.69
N TYR A 142 5.77 -12.32 4.00
CA TYR A 142 7.12 -12.91 3.99
C TYR A 142 8.13 -12.09 3.20
N MET A 143 7.69 -11.31 2.20
CA MET A 143 8.58 -10.41 1.49
C MET A 143 8.92 -9.18 2.36
N TYR A 144 7.98 -8.66 3.15
CA TYR A 144 8.26 -7.62 4.15
C TYR A 144 9.21 -8.12 5.26
N GLU A 145 8.99 -9.31 5.79
CA GLU A 145 9.90 -9.93 6.78
C GLU A 145 11.31 -10.17 6.23
N LEU A 146 11.44 -10.45 4.92
CA LEU A 146 12.73 -10.52 4.24
C LEU A 146 13.38 -9.12 4.07
N LEU A 147 12.60 -8.08 3.78
CA LEU A 147 13.12 -6.70 3.74
C LEU A 147 13.67 -6.26 5.09
N LYS A 148 13.03 -6.62 6.22
CA LYS A 148 13.58 -6.36 7.56
C LYS A 148 14.98 -6.96 7.75
N ALA A 149 15.18 -8.20 7.31
CA ALA A 149 16.49 -8.86 7.36
C ALA A 149 17.55 -8.17 6.49
N LEU A 150 17.14 -7.69 5.31
CA LEU A 150 18.02 -6.97 4.37
C LEU A 150 18.37 -5.57 4.88
N ASP A 151 17.40 -4.75 5.29
CA ASP A 151 17.68 -3.42 5.86
C ASP A 151 18.54 -3.52 7.13
N PHE A 152 18.28 -4.52 7.98
CA PHE A 152 19.14 -4.78 9.13
C PHE A 152 20.58 -5.05 8.70
N CYS A 153 20.86 -6.01 7.80
CA CYS A 153 22.24 -6.33 7.44
C CYS A 153 22.91 -5.20 6.63
N HIS A 154 22.17 -4.50 5.77
CA HIS A 154 22.63 -3.32 5.03
C HIS A 154 23.00 -2.18 6.02
N SER A 155 22.18 -1.93 7.05
CA SER A 155 22.48 -0.94 8.12
C SER A 155 23.70 -1.31 8.97
N LYS A 156 24.09 -2.59 8.99
CA LYS A 156 25.33 -3.10 9.61
C LYS A 156 26.52 -3.10 8.65
N GLY A 157 26.38 -2.50 7.47
CA GLY A 157 27.43 -2.38 6.45
C GLY A 157 27.69 -3.69 5.71
N ILE A 158 26.75 -4.63 5.67
CA ILE A 158 26.94 -5.98 5.12
C ILE A 158 25.95 -6.22 3.99
N MET A 159 26.44 -6.72 2.84
CA MET A 159 25.60 -7.22 1.74
C MET A 159 25.61 -8.75 1.70
N HIS A 160 24.46 -9.37 1.45
CA HIS A 160 24.28 -10.84 1.51
C HIS A 160 24.81 -11.56 0.26
N ARG A 161 24.55 -11.01 -0.93
CA ARG A 161 25.03 -11.43 -2.27
C ARG A 161 24.63 -12.84 -2.73
N ASP A 162 23.66 -13.48 -2.08
CA ASP A 162 23.06 -14.75 -2.51
C ASP A 162 21.62 -14.90 -2.01
N VAL A 163 20.85 -13.81 -2.01
CA VAL A 163 19.41 -13.84 -1.66
C VAL A 163 18.66 -14.67 -2.71
N LYS A 164 17.95 -15.71 -2.26
CA LYS A 164 17.19 -16.65 -3.10
C LYS A 164 16.26 -17.51 -2.23
N PRO A 165 15.26 -18.20 -2.80
CA PRO A 165 14.30 -19.01 -2.04
C PRO A 165 14.91 -20.12 -1.16
N HIS A 166 16.07 -20.67 -1.55
CA HIS A 166 16.76 -21.71 -0.79
C HIS A 166 17.45 -21.18 0.49
N ASN A 167 17.66 -19.86 0.59
CA ASN A 167 18.34 -19.21 1.70
C ASN A 167 17.36 -18.46 2.63
N VAL A 168 16.05 -18.58 2.38
CA VAL A 168 14.98 -17.99 3.19
C VAL A 168 14.20 -19.15 3.81
N MET A 169 14.43 -19.38 5.11
CA MET A 169 13.74 -20.42 5.88
C MET A 169 12.43 -19.86 6.45
N ILE A 170 11.33 -20.61 6.32
CA ILE A 170 9.99 -20.18 6.73
C ILE A 170 9.30 -21.28 7.55
N ASP A 171 9.02 -20.98 8.83
CA ASP A 171 8.04 -21.71 9.63
C ASP A 171 6.67 -21.07 9.37
N HIS A 172 5.90 -21.68 8.47
CA HIS A 172 4.63 -21.11 8.02
C HIS A 172 3.52 -21.20 9.07
N GLU A 173 3.60 -22.17 9.99
CA GLU A 173 2.61 -22.33 11.08
C GLU A 173 2.78 -21.22 12.12
N LYS A 174 4.03 -20.79 12.37
CA LYS A 174 4.36 -19.71 13.30
C LYS A 174 4.48 -18.32 12.68
N LYS A 175 4.42 -18.21 11.35
CA LYS A 175 4.69 -16.97 10.58
C LYS A 175 6.10 -16.41 10.84
N GLU A 176 7.10 -17.28 11.01
CA GLU A 176 8.49 -16.87 11.24
C GLU A 176 9.36 -17.00 9.97
N LEU A 177 10.31 -16.07 9.79
CA LEU A 177 11.28 -16.08 8.70
C LEU A 177 12.71 -15.95 9.24
N ARG A 178 13.66 -16.65 8.60
CA ARG A 178 15.11 -16.49 8.83
C ARG A 178 15.90 -16.47 7.52
N LEU A 179 16.77 -15.48 7.35
CA LEU A 179 17.76 -15.40 6.27
C LEU A 179 19.05 -16.15 6.67
N ILE A 180 19.44 -17.13 5.86
CA ILE A 180 20.56 -18.06 6.12
C ILE A 180 21.66 -18.02 5.03
N ASP A 181 22.77 -18.70 5.29
CA ASP A 181 23.91 -18.91 4.36
C ASP A 181 24.69 -17.65 3.96
N TRP A 182 25.24 -16.98 4.98
CA TRP A 182 26.09 -15.78 4.88
C TRP A 182 27.50 -16.03 4.28
N GLY A 183 27.80 -17.22 3.74
CA GLY A 183 29.13 -17.56 3.21
C GLY A 183 29.57 -16.77 1.97
N LEU A 184 28.62 -16.18 1.25
CA LEU A 184 28.89 -15.26 0.14
C LEU A 184 28.77 -13.77 0.50
N ALA A 185 28.36 -13.43 1.73
CA ALA A 185 28.22 -12.05 2.18
C ALA A 185 29.57 -11.30 2.24
N GLU A 186 29.53 -9.97 2.36
CA GLU A 186 30.71 -9.10 2.44
C GLU A 186 30.40 -7.81 3.20
N PHE A 187 31.44 -7.22 3.81
CA PHE A 187 31.41 -5.83 4.26
C PHE A 187 31.51 -4.88 3.07
N TYR A 188 30.64 -3.87 3.02
CA TYR A 188 30.69 -2.81 2.03
C TYR A 188 31.59 -1.65 2.48
N HIS A 189 32.49 -1.26 1.58
CA HIS A 189 33.31 -0.05 1.63
C HIS A 189 33.18 0.67 0.27
N ALA A 190 32.99 1.99 0.30
CA ALA A 190 32.86 2.80 -0.91
C ALA A 190 34.12 2.72 -1.81
N GLY A 191 33.93 2.65 -3.13
CA GLY A 191 35.03 2.56 -4.11
C GLY A 191 35.87 1.28 -4.04
N THR A 192 35.32 0.18 -3.49
CA THR A 192 35.95 -1.14 -3.47
C THR A 192 35.40 -2.00 -4.60
N GLU A 193 36.28 -2.67 -5.34
CA GLU A 193 35.94 -3.65 -6.37
C GLU A 193 35.62 -5.02 -5.75
N TYR A 194 34.42 -5.55 -6.01
CA TYR A 194 33.97 -6.85 -5.52
C TYR A 194 33.90 -7.91 -6.61
N ASN A 195 34.11 -9.17 -6.22
CA ASN A 195 34.10 -10.30 -7.12
C ASN A 195 32.68 -10.64 -7.61
N VAL A 196 32.43 -10.46 -8.92
CA VAL A 196 31.12 -10.72 -9.56
C VAL A 196 30.68 -12.19 -9.60
N ARG A 197 31.56 -13.15 -9.26
CA ARG A 197 31.29 -14.60 -9.25
C ARG A 197 30.56 -15.06 -7.97
N VAL A 198 29.59 -14.26 -7.53
CA VAL A 198 28.64 -14.48 -6.43
C VAL A 198 27.21 -14.66 -6.96
N ALA A 199 26.23 -14.94 -6.08
CA ALA A 199 24.83 -15.25 -6.40
C ALA A 199 24.57 -16.47 -7.31
N SER A 200 23.45 -17.15 -7.06
CA SER A 200 22.87 -18.15 -7.98
C SER A 200 22.36 -17.50 -9.27
N ARG A 201 22.57 -18.16 -10.44
CA ARG A 201 22.36 -17.59 -11.79
C ARG A 201 21.09 -16.76 -11.96
N TYR A 202 19.94 -17.31 -11.58
CA TYR A 202 18.63 -16.69 -11.83
C TYR A 202 18.37 -15.40 -11.02
N PHE A 203 19.18 -15.15 -9.99
CA PHE A 203 19.08 -14.02 -9.07
C PHE A 203 20.25 -13.02 -9.24
N LYS A 204 21.14 -13.23 -10.22
CA LYS A 204 22.26 -12.33 -10.50
C LYS A 204 21.77 -10.98 -11.02
N GLY A 205 22.19 -9.90 -10.35
CA GLY A 205 22.04 -8.53 -10.85
C GLY A 205 22.81 -8.30 -12.17
N PRO A 206 22.34 -7.42 -13.06
CA PRO A 206 23.02 -7.07 -14.30
C PRO A 206 24.50 -6.72 -14.12
N GLU A 207 24.86 -6.00 -13.04
CA GLU A 207 26.24 -5.71 -12.62
C GLU A 207 27.14 -6.95 -12.57
N LEU A 208 26.63 -8.09 -12.08
CA LEU A 208 27.39 -9.34 -12.02
C LEU A 208 27.53 -10.05 -13.38
N LEU A 209 26.69 -9.68 -14.35
CA LEU A 209 26.65 -10.24 -15.69
C LEU A 209 27.51 -9.43 -16.66
N VAL A 210 27.60 -8.11 -16.46
CA VAL A 210 28.43 -7.18 -17.26
C VAL A 210 29.81 -6.90 -16.66
N ASP A 211 30.21 -7.64 -15.61
CA ASP A 211 31.47 -7.52 -14.87
C ASP A 211 31.74 -6.12 -14.27
N PHE A 212 30.68 -5.45 -13.78
CA PHE A 212 30.81 -4.21 -13.01
C PHE A 212 31.08 -4.54 -11.53
N GLN A 213 32.21 -4.07 -11.00
CA GLN A 213 32.76 -4.56 -9.72
C GLN A 213 32.51 -3.61 -8.53
N GLU A 214 32.29 -2.31 -8.75
CA GLU A 214 31.98 -1.33 -7.69
C GLU A 214 30.49 -1.36 -7.28
N TYR A 215 29.92 -2.55 -7.05
CA TYR A 215 28.52 -2.72 -6.67
C TYR A 215 28.29 -2.71 -5.15
N ASP A 216 27.02 -2.57 -4.72
CA ASP A 216 26.64 -2.39 -3.32
C ASP A 216 25.42 -3.25 -2.88
N TYR A 217 24.80 -2.88 -1.75
CA TYR A 217 23.61 -3.48 -1.16
C TYR A 217 22.44 -3.69 -2.14
N SER A 218 22.29 -2.83 -3.14
CA SER A 218 21.26 -2.89 -4.19
C SER A 218 21.32 -4.15 -5.07
N LEU A 219 22.41 -4.93 -5.01
CA LEU A 219 22.48 -6.28 -5.58
C LEU A 219 21.46 -7.23 -4.92
N ASP A 220 21.32 -7.16 -3.59
CA ASP A 220 20.36 -7.99 -2.86
C ASP A 220 18.91 -7.60 -3.23
N MET A 221 18.67 -6.31 -3.50
CA MET A 221 17.37 -5.78 -3.91
C MET A 221 16.93 -6.27 -5.30
N TRP A 222 17.88 -6.47 -6.23
CA TRP A 222 17.60 -7.15 -7.49
C TRP A 222 17.23 -8.62 -7.28
N SER A 223 18.00 -9.34 -6.45
CA SER A 223 17.74 -10.75 -6.14
C SER A 223 16.37 -10.94 -5.48
N TYR A 224 16.01 -10.03 -4.56
CA TYR A 224 14.69 -9.90 -3.95
C TYR A 224 13.59 -9.64 -5.01
N GLY A 225 13.79 -8.69 -5.92
CA GLY A 225 12.85 -8.43 -7.03
C GLY A 225 12.64 -9.65 -7.94
N CYS A 226 13.68 -10.45 -8.16
CA CYS A 226 13.56 -11.71 -8.91
C CYS A 226 12.73 -12.77 -8.16
N MET A 227 12.83 -12.84 -6.83
CA MET A 227 11.95 -13.69 -6.00
C MET A 227 10.50 -13.19 -6.08
N PHE A 228 10.30 -11.88 -5.92
CA PHE A 228 8.97 -11.26 -5.95
C PHE A 228 8.24 -11.52 -7.27
N ALA A 229 8.92 -11.26 -8.41
CA ALA A 229 8.40 -11.57 -9.74
C ALA A 229 8.02 -13.05 -9.91
N SER A 230 8.83 -13.97 -9.38
CA SER A 230 8.52 -15.41 -9.43
C SER A 230 7.28 -15.79 -8.64
N MET A 231 7.03 -15.14 -7.49
CA MET A 231 5.83 -15.35 -6.68
C MET A 231 4.58 -14.79 -7.38
N ILE A 232 4.56 -13.49 -7.70
CA ILE A 232 3.33 -12.83 -8.21
C ILE A 232 2.94 -13.34 -9.60
N PHE A 233 3.91 -13.59 -10.50
CA PHE A 233 3.62 -14.14 -11.83
C PHE A 233 3.55 -15.67 -11.87
N ARG A 234 3.72 -16.36 -10.73
CA ARG A 234 3.71 -17.83 -10.63
C ARG A 234 4.67 -18.52 -11.60
N LYS A 235 5.86 -17.94 -11.77
CA LYS A 235 6.85 -18.33 -12.78
C LYS A 235 8.24 -18.46 -12.17
N GLU A 236 8.67 -19.69 -11.90
CA GLU A 236 9.96 -19.98 -11.27
C GLU A 236 10.94 -20.71 -12.21
N PRO A 237 12.16 -20.18 -12.44
CA PRO A 237 12.59 -18.81 -12.17
C PRO A 237 11.97 -17.81 -13.17
N PHE A 238 11.83 -16.54 -12.77
CA PHE A 238 11.26 -15.53 -13.66
C PHE A 238 12.16 -15.25 -14.87
N PHE A 239 13.47 -15.12 -14.64
CA PHE A 239 14.51 -15.02 -15.67
C PHE A 239 15.30 -16.33 -15.77
N HIS A 240 15.06 -17.12 -16.82
CA HIS A 240 15.59 -18.48 -16.97
C HIS A 240 16.68 -18.56 -18.05
N GLY A 241 17.91 -18.16 -17.73
CA GLY A 241 19.08 -18.28 -18.62
C GLY A 241 19.78 -19.64 -18.54
N HIS A 242 20.22 -20.19 -19.68
CA HIS A 242 20.99 -21.45 -19.69
C HIS A 242 22.43 -21.31 -19.14
N ASP A 243 23.00 -20.12 -19.24
CA ASP A 243 24.26 -19.68 -18.61
C ASP A 243 24.17 -18.19 -18.22
N ASN A 244 25.29 -17.58 -17.80
CA ASN A 244 25.32 -16.18 -17.38
C ASN A 244 25.12 -15.19 -18.55
N TYR A 245 25.55 -15.54 -19.76
CA TYR A 245 25.40 -14.67 -20.93
C TYR A 245 23.93 -14.65 -21.36
N ASP A 246 23.31 -15.83 -21.49
CA ASP A 246 21.87 -15.93 -21.79
C ASP A 246 20.98 -15.40 -20.65
N GLN A 247 21.45 -15.40 -19.40
CA GLN A 247 20.74 -14.74 -18.29
C GLN A 247 20.52 -13.25 -18.58
N LEU A 248 21.54 -12.53 -19.06
CA LEU A 248 21.39 -11.11 -19.43
C LEU A 248 20.46 -10.95 -20.63
N VAL A 249 20.49 -11.87 -21.60
CA VAL A 249 19.54 -11.90 -22.73
C VAL A 249 18.10 -12.09 -22.24
N LYS A 250 17.84 -12.93 -21.24
CA LYS A 250 16.49 -13.07 -20.65
C LYS A 250 16.02 -11.78 -19.98
N ILE A 251 16.91 -11.07 -19.30
CA ILE A 251 16.63 -9.76 -18.69
C ILE A 251 16.33 -8.72 -19.78
N ALA A 252 17.17 -8.63 -20.81
CA ALA A 252 16.99 -7.75 -21.97
C ALA A 252 15.67 -7.99 -22.73
N ARG A 253 15.20 -9.23 -22.79
CA ARG A 253 13.89 -9.58 -23.36
C ARG A 253 12.67 -9.11 -22.55
N VAL A 254 12.88 -8.52 -21.37
CA VAL A 254 11.82 -7.96 -20.51
C VAL A 254 12.05 -6.47 -20.26
N LEU A 255 13.21 -6.06 -19.75
CA LEU A 255 13.50 -4.66 -19.45
C LEU A 255 13.91 -3.85 -20.69
N GLY A 256 14.15 -4.52 -21.83
CA GLY A 256 14.61 -3.90 -23.06
C GLY A 256 16.12 -3.68 -23.11
N THR A 257 16.65 -3.42 -24.31
CA THR A 257 18.09 -3.19 -24.53
C THR A 257 18.51 -1.74 -24.36
N ASP A 258 17.61 -0.78 -24.56
CA ASP A 258 17.98 0.64 -24.60
C ASP A 258 18.38 1.18 -23.22
N GLU A 259 17.77 0.66 -22.14
CA GLU A 259 18.17 0.96 -20.76
C GLU A 259 19.46 0.23 -20.37
N LEU A 260 19.68 -1.00 -20.86
CA LEU A 260 20.95 -1.71 -20.67
C LEU A 260 22.12 -0.93 -21.28
N PHE A 261 21.95 -0.42 -22.50
CA PHE A 261 23.00 0.37 -23.16
C PHE A 261 23.24 1.71 -22.47
N ARG A 262 22.20 2.41 -22.01
CA ARG A 262 22.33 3.61 -21.16
C ARG A 262 23.08 3.31 -19.85
N TYR A 263 22.78 2.19 -19.21
CA TYR A 263 23.51 1.74 -18.01
C TYR A 263 24.99 1.50 -18.30
N THR A 264 25.31 0.77 -19.38
CA THR A 264 26.72 0.52 -19.75
C THR A 264 27.46 1.80 -20.14
N GLU A 265 26.80 2.76 -20.80
CA GLU A 265 27.37 4.06 -21.14
C GLU A 265 27.65 4.90 -19.88
N LYS A 266 26.67 5.02 -18.97
CA LYS A 266 26.78 5.78 -17.71
C LYS A 266 28.00 5.38 -16.88
N TYR A 267 28.27 4.08 -16.76
CA TYR A 267 29.39 3.55 -15.97
C TYR A 267 30.60 3.12 -16.83
N SER A 268 30.62 3.47 -18.12
CA SER A 268 31.71 3.11 -19.07
C SER A 268 32.06 1.61 -19.11
N ILE A 269 31.04 0.75 -18.96
CA ILE A 269 31.18 -0.71 -18.92
C ILE A 269 31.37 -1.25 -20.34
N THR A 270 32.48 -1.97 -20.55
CA THR A 270 32.73 -2.69 -21.81
C THR A 270 32.09 -4.09 -21.73
N LEU A 271 31.04 -4.31 -22.52
CA LEU A 271 30.40 -5.63 -22.61
C LEU A 271 31.35 -6.68 -23.22
N ALA A 272 31.33 -7.88 -22.66
CA ALA A 272 32.12 -9.02 -23.14
C ALA A 272 31.75 -9.40 -24.60
N PRO A 273 32.71 -9.79 -25.46
CA PRO A 273 32.47 -10.02 -26.89
C PRO A 273 31.39 -11.06 -27.23
N GLU A 274 31.14 -12.01 -26.33
CA GLU A 274 30.09 -13.02 -26.42
C GLU A 274 28.69 -12.40 -26.56
N TYR A 275 28.48 -11.20 -26.01
CA TYR A 275 27.20 -10.50 -26.08
C TYR A 275 26.84 -9.97 -27.47
N ASN A 276 27.84 -9.71 -28.32
CA ASN A 276 27.67 -9.05 -29.62
C ASN A 276 26.64 -9.74 -30.54
N ASN A 277 26.53 -11.07 -30.44
CA ASN A 277 25.67 -11.87 -31.32
C ASN A 277 24.37 -12.36 -30.64
N ILE A 278 24.17 -12.12 -29.33
CA ILE A 278 23.08 -12.74 -28.55
C ILE A 278 22.13 -11.74 -27.88
N LEU A 279 22.55 -10.50 -27.58
CA LEU A 279 21.68 -9.50 -26.95
C LEU A 279 20.57 -9.00 -27.88
N GLY A 280 20.88 -8.81 -29.17
CA GLY A 280 19.96 -8.25 -30.16
C GLY A 280 19.46 -6.84 -29.80
N ARG A 281 18.22 -6.52 -30.21
CA ARG A 281 17.46 -5.36 -29.75
C ARG A 281 16.10 -5.80 -29.23
N HIS A 282 15.70 -5.29 -28.08
CA HIS A 282 14.44 -5.63 -27.42
C HIS A 282 13.79 -4.38 -26.82
N MET A 283 12.49 -4.21 -27.05
CA MET A 283 11.70 -3.17 -26.36
C MET A 283 11.35 -3.64 -24.94
N ARG A 284 11.28 -2.71 -23.98
CA ARG A 284 10.75 -2.97 -22.63
C ARG A 284 9.34 -3.53 -22.75
N LYS A 285 9.07 -4.65 -22.08
CA LYS A 285 7.74 -5.26 -22.01
C LYS A 285 6.99 -4.68 -20.81
N PRO A 286 5.73 -4.24 -20.98
CA PRO A 286 4.89 -3.93 -19.84
C PRO A 286 4.60 -5.20 -19.03
N TRP A 287 4.57 -5.07 -17.71
CA TRP A 287 4.42 -6.19 -16.78
C TRP A 287 3.09 -6.94 -16.95
N ASN A 288 2.05 -6.28 -17.46
CA ASN A 288 0.76 -6.89 -17.78
C ASN A 288 0.85 -8.07 -18.77
N LYS A 289 1.92 -8.18 -19.59
CA LYS A 289 2.15 -9.33 -20.48
C LYS A 289 2.53 -10.63 -19.77
N PHE A 290 2.77 -10.59 -18.45
CA PHE A 290 3.01 -11.78 -17.63
C PHE A 290 1.81 -12.16 -16.76
N ILE A 291 0.70 -11.41 -16.86
CA ILE A 291 -0.55 -11.72 -16.18
C ILE A 291 -1.28 -12.86 -16.93
N THR A 292 -1.79 -13.82 -16.17
CA THR A 292 -2.63 -14.94 -16.63
C THR A 292 -3.80 -15.12 -15.66
N ASN A 293 -4.83 -15.85 -16.06
CA ASN A 293 -5.99 -16.14 -15.21
C ASN A 293 -5.59 -16.78 -13.86
N ASP A 294 -4.52 -17.58 -13.84
CA ASP A 294 -4.03 -18.27 -12.63
C ASP A 294 -3.30 -17.34 -11.65
N ASN A 295 -2.72 -16.23 -12.16
CA ASN A 295 -1.84 -15.35 -11.39
C ASN A 295 -2.41 -13.93 -11.16
N GLN A 296 -3.44 -13.50 -11.91
CA GLN A 296 -4.00 -12.14 -11.85
C GLN A 296 -4.35 -11.66 -10.44
N ARG A 297 -4.82 -12.56 -9.56
CA ARG A 297 -5.15 -12.26 -8.16
C ARG A 297 -3.95 -11.85 -7.29
N PHE A 298 -2.73 -12.07 -7.75
CA PHE A 298 -1.48 -11.68 -7.07
C PHE A 298 -0.84 -10.43 -7.67
N VAL A 299 -1.42 -9.86 -8.74
CA VAL A 299 -0.83 -8.77 -9.52
C VAL A 299 -1.77 -7.56 -9.51
N THR A 300 -1.50 -6.62 -8.61
CA THR A 300 -2.13 -5.28 -8.56
C THR A 300 -1.20 -4.23 -9.19
N ASP A 301 -1.71 -3.02 -9.44
CA ASP A 301 -0.90 -1.92 -9.97
C ASP A 301 0.25 -1.54 -9.01
N GLU A 302 0.01 -1.60 -7.70
CA GLU A 302 1.00 -1.34 -6.64
C GLU A 302 2.10 -2.42 -6.64
N SER A 303 1.73 -3.69 -6.85
CA SER A 303 2.68 -4.80 -6.98
C SER A 303 3.55 -4.66 -8.23
N VAL A 304 2.98 -4.13 -9.32
CA VAL A 304 3.68 -3.90 -10.58
C VAL A 304 4.64 -2.72 -10.46
N ASP A 305 4.20 -1.62 -9.86
CA ASP A 305 5.01 -0.44 -9.57
C ASP A 305 6.17 -0.76 -8.61
N PHE A 306 5.89 -1.55 -7.56
CA PHE A 306 6.91 -2.03 -6.63
C PHE A 306 7.97 -2.88 -7.35
N LEU A 307 7.55 -3.83 -8.17
CA LEU A 307 8.48 -4.67 -8.93
C LEU A 307 9.30 -3.86 -9.95
N ASP A 308 8.68 -2.87 -10.61
CA ASP A 308 9.35 -2.02 -11.59
C ASP A 308 10.50 -1.22 -10.98
N LYS A 309 10.31 -0.71 -9.75
CA LYS A 309 11.32 0.03 -8.98
C LYS A 309 12.41 -0.87 -8.36
N LEU A 310 12.23 -2.20 -8.35
CA LEU A 310 13.25 -3.17 -7.93
C LEU A 310 14.08 -3.69 -9.11
N LEU A 311 13.43 -4.04 -10.22
CA LEU A 311 14.08 -4.62 -11.40
C LEU A 311 14.60 -3.54 -12.36
N ARG A 312 15.60 -2.78 -11.92
CA ARG A 312 16.36 -1.80 -12.72
C ARG A 312 17.76 -2.27 -13.06
N TYR A 313 18.22 -1.96 -14.28
CA TYR A 313 19.60 -2.21 -14.69
C TYR A 313 20.57 -1.42 -13.82
N ASP A 314 20.34 -0.11 -13.74
CA ASP A 314 21.10 0.76 -12.87
C ASP A 314 20.78 0.42 -11.41
N HIS A 315 21.79 -0.08 -10.73
CA HIS A 315 21.72 -0.48 -9.34
C HIS A 315 21.42 0.71 -8.42
N GLN A 316 21.80 1.94 -8.83
CA GLN A 316 21.45 3.18 -8.16
C GLN A 316 19.96 3.55 -8.27
N GLU A 317 19.23 3.06 -9.28
CA GLU A 317 17.78 3.34 -9.43
C GLU A 317 16.89 2.41 -8.59
N ARG A 318 17.43 1.32 -8.05
CA ARG A 318 16.65 0.34 -7.28
C ARG A 318 16.29 0.90 -5.91
N LEU A 319 15.09 0.58 -5.42
CA LEU A 319 14.74 0.82 -4.02
C LEU A 319 15.77 0.17 -3.08
N THR A 320 16.17 0.91 -2.05
CA THR A 320 16.84 0.35 -0.87
C THR A 320 15.85 -0.51 -0.08
N ALA A 321 16.32 -1.37 0.82
CA ALA A 321 15.44 -2.20 1.64
C ALA A 321 14.44 -1.35 2.47
N LYS A 322 14.89 -0.21 3.01
CA LYS A 322 14.02 0.75 3.72
C LYS A 322 12.99 1.44 2.83
N GLU A 323 13.37 1.94 1.65
CA GLU A 323 12.41 2.52 0.70
C GLU A 323 11.43 1.46 0.17
N ALA A 324 11.85 0.20 0.08
CA ALA A 324 11.00 -0.92 -0.30
C ALA A 324 9.98 -1.28 0.78
N MET A 325 10.32 -1.18 2.07
CA MET A 325 9.36 -1.36 3.18
C MET A 325 8.34 -0.22 3.24
N ALA A 326 8.71 0.98 2.80
CA ALA A 326 7.83 2.16 2.73
C ALA A 326 7.10 2.28 1.38
N HIS A 327 6.90 1.17 0.66
CA HIS A 327 6.20 1.16 -0.62
C HIS A 327 4.74 0.74 -0.45
N HIS A 328 3.83 1.37 -1.19
CA HIS A 328 2.37 1.14 -1.14
C HIS A 328 1.88 -0.30 -1.41
N TYR A 329 2.79 -1.24 -1.67
CA TYR A 329 2.48 -2.65 -1.77
C TYR A 329 2.35 -3.34 -0.40
N PHE A 330 2.82 -2.70 0.69
CA PHE A 330 2.82 -3.25 2.05
C PHE A 330 1.88 -2.52 3.02
N ASP A 331 1.05 -1.60 2.53
CA ASP A 331 0.29 -0.71 3.39
C ASP A 331 -1.01 -1.35 3.88
N GLY A 332 -1.38 -1.06 5.14
CA GLY A 332 -2.34 -1.89 5.87
C GLY A 332 -3.08 -1.22 7.03
N LEU A 333 -3.82 -0.13 6.77
CA LEU A 333 -4.76 0.65 7.58
C LEU A 333 -5.14 0.28 9.07
N GLY A 334 -5.07 -0.97 9.56
CA GLY A 334 -4.98 -1.29 10.99
C GLY A 334 -3.89 -0.52 11.69
N ASP A 335 -4.17 0.28 12.73
CA ASP A 335 -3.06 0.76 13.53
C ASP A 335 -2.50 -0.39 14.36
N VAL A 336 -1.33 -0.82 13.91
CA VAL A 336 -0.60 -1.91 14.51
C VAL A 336 0.22 -1.40 15.67
N SER A 337 0.60 -2.32 16.55
CA SER A 337 1.65 -2.12 17.53
C SER A 337 2.90 -1.49 16.90
N ILE A 338 3.15 -0.20 17.16
CA ILE A 338 4.30 0.50 16.61
C ILE A 338 5.55 0.06 17.41
N PRO A 339 6.54 -0.62 16.78
CA PRO A 339 7.58 -1.31 17.53
C PRO A 339 8.45 -0.42 18.43
N ASN A 340 8.59 0.86 18.08
CA ASN A 340 9.41 1.83 18.81
C ASN A 340 8.61 2.66 19.84
N LEU A 341 7.33 2.35 20.07
CA LEU A 341 6.43 3.04 21.00
C LEU A 341 5.73 2.02 21.92
N ASP A 342 6.54 1.24 22.65
CA ASP A 342 6.10 0.16 23.55
C ASP A 342 5.16 -0.87 22.90
N SER A 343 5.22 -1.03 21.57
CA SER A 343 4.30 -1.86 20.78
C SER A 343 2.82 -1.49 20.95
N LYS A 344 2.53 -0.20 21.16
CA LYS A 344 1.17 0.35 21.23
C LYS A 344 0.66 0.86 19.88
N THR A 345 -0.66 0.89 19.72
CA THR A 345 -1.35 1.67 18.69
C THR A 345 -1.49 3.14 19.14
N PRO A 346 -1.79 4.12 18.27
CA PRO A 346 -2.11 5.49 18.68
C PRO A 346 -3.36 5.58 19.55
N LEU A 347 -4.34 4.68 19.41
CA LEU A 347 -5.48 4.62 20.33
C LEU A 347 -5.03 4.21 21.74
N GLN A 348 -4.13 3.22 21.85
CA GLN A 348 -3.50 2.83 23.13
C GLN A 348 -2.52 3.87 23.72
N PHE A 349 -2.13 4.87 22.92
CA PHE A 349 -1.22 5.94 23.33
C PHE A 349 -1.95 7.24 23.66
N ALA A 350 -3.04 7.54 22.95
CA ALA A 350 -3.86 8.73 23.16
C ALA A 350 -4.57 8.70 24.51
N HIS A 351 -4.75 9.88 25.12
CA HIS A 351 -5.51 10.01 26.36
C HIS A 351 -7.01 10.20 26.04
N THR A 352 -7.78 9.10 26.05
CA THR A 352 -9.18 9.03 25.60
C THR A 352 -10.21 8.70 26.71
N PRO A 353 -10.31 9.48 27.80
CA PRO A 353 -11.13 9.15 28.96
C PRO A 353 -12.65 9.13 28.71
N TRP A 354 -13.15 9.81 27.67
CA TRP A 354 -14.60 9.80 27.38
C TRP A 354 -15.01 8.58 26.57
N LEU A 355 -14.16 8.15 25.64
CA LEU A 355 -14.27 6.86 24.96
C LEU A 355 -14.14 5.70 25.95
N ASP A 356 -13.17 5.76 26.87
CA ASP A 356 -13.00 4.75 27.93
C ASP A 356 -14.23 4.69 28.86
N LYS A 357 -14.80 5.85 29.24
CA LYS A 357 -16.07 5.94 30.00
C LYS A 357 -17.26 5.37 29.22
N LEU A 358 -17.27 5.48 27.89
CA LEU A 358 -18.30 4.88 27.03
C LEU A 358 -18.13 3.35 26.95
N CYS A 359 -16.90 2.85 26.85
CA CYS A 359 -16.57 1.43 26.91
C CYS A 359 -16.99 0.78 28.22
N ASP A 360 -16.65 1.42 29.35
CA ASP A 360 -16.96 0.91 30.70
C ASP A 360 -18.45 0.65 30.92
N LYS A 361 -19.30 1.48 30.28
CA LYS A 361 -20.77 1.41 30.37
C LYS A 361 -21.44 0.77 29.14
N GLY A 362 -20.66 0.37 28.14
CA GLY A 362 -21.15 -0.09 26.84
C GLY A 362 -20.96 -1.59 26.63
N LEU A 363 -21.40 -2.05 25.46
CA LEU A 363 -20.94 -3.31 24.88
C LEU A 363 -19.90 -3.02 23.80
N ASN A 364 -18.82 -3.78 23.82
CA ASN A 364 -17.63 -3.55 23.03
C ASN A 364 -17.38 -4.72 22.08
N GLY A 365 -16.63 -4.48 21.01
CA GLY A 365 -16.23 -5.52 20.06
C GLY A 365 -15.32 -5.00 18.95
N LEU A 366 -15.01 -5.89 18.02
CA LEU A 366 -14.26 -5.59 16.81
C LEU A 366 -15.19 -5.65 15.59
N LEU A 367 -15.09 -4.64 14.73
CA LEU A 367 -15.88 -4.54 13.50
C LEU A 367 -14.98 -4.73 12.29
N ASP A 368 -15.28 -5.74 11.47
CA ASP A 368 -14.84 -5.82 10.09
C ASP A 368 -15.80 -4.99 9.23
N PRO A 369 -15.39 -3.87 8.63
CA PRO A 369 -16.36 -2.94 8.05
C PRO A 369 -17.14 -3.50 6.85
N VAL A 370 -16.62 -4.54 6.19
CA VAL A 370 -17.33 -5.28 5.14
C VAL A 370 -17.20 -6.79 5.38
N GLU A 371 -15.98 -7.32 5.48
CA GLU A 371 -15.72 -8.72 5.86
C GLU A 371 -14.28 -8.91 6.38
N PRO A 372 -14.00 -9.97 7.16
CA PRO A 372 -12.66 -10.24 7.66
C PRO A 372 -11.63 -10.42 6.53
N GLY A 373 -10.53 -9.66 6.58
CA GLY A 373 -9.45 -9.78 5.61
C GLY A 373 -9.63 -8.95 4.32
N LEU A 374 -10.73 -8.19 4.18
CA LEU A 374 -10.94 -7.29 3.04
C LEU A 374 -10.53 -5.85 3.35
N ALA A 375 -9.56 -5.33 2.60
CA ALA A 375 -9.28 -3.90 2.54
C ALA A 375 -10.43 -3.17 1.84
N CYS A 376 -11.09 -2.25 2.53
CA CYS A 376 -12.28 -1.56 2.02
C CYS A 376 -12.13 -0.04 2.02
N GLY A 377 -12.76 0.59 1.04
CA GLY A 377 -12.89 2.04 1.01
C GLY A 377 -14.02 2.55 1.90
N SER A 378 -13.92 3.81 2.31
CA SER A 378 -14.97 4.52 3.06
C SER A 378 -16.36 4.41 2.45
N ASP A 379 -16.46 4.30 1.12
CA ASP A 379 -17.70 4.08 0.42
C ASP A 379 -18.35 2.74 0.74
N THR A 380 -17.61 1.65 0.49
CA THR A 380 -18.09 0.28 0.77
C THR A 380 -18.33 0.05 2.26
N ALA A 381 -17.49 0.64 3.12
CA ALA A 381 -17.62 0.60 4.57
C ALA A 381 -18.89 1.32 5.08
N HIS A 382 -19.09 2.59 4.71
CA HIS A 382 -20.26 3.34 5.16
C HIS A 382 -21.57 2.71 4.65
N MET A 383 -21.60 2.16 3.44
CA MET A 383 -22.75 1.39 2.98
C MET A 383 -23.04 0.18 3.88
N SER A 384 -22.02 -0.64 4.17
CA SER A 384 -22.19 -1.83 5.01
C SER A 384 -22.60 -1.48 6.44
N ILE A 385 -21.93 -0.52 7.09
CA ILE A 385 -22.24 0.01 8.43
C ILE A 385 -23.68 0.53 8.52
N LEU A 386 -24.19 1.15 7.45
CA LEU A 386 -25.58 1.62 7.36
C LEU A 386 -26.58 0.53 6.93
N GLY A 387 -26.17 -0.75 6.87
CA GLY A 387 -27.05 -1.88 6.58
C GLY A 387 -27.25 -2.23 5.10
N TYR A 388 -26.41 -1.71 4.20
CA TYR A 388 -26.48 -1.95 2.75
C TYR A 388 -25.31 -2.79 2.28
N ASP A 389 -25.58 -4.00 1.78
CA ASP A 389 -24.54 -4.87 1.20
C ASP A 389 -23.85 -4.19 -0.01
N PRO A 390 -22.56 -3.81 0.10
CA PRO A 390 -21.86 -3.16 -1.00
C PRO A 390 -21.71 -4.10 -2.21
N ARG A 391 -21.65 -5.43 -2.02
CA ARG A 391 -21.51 -6.39 -3.14
C ARG A 391 -22.74 -6.42 -4.04
N LYS A 392 -23.90 -6.07 -3.49
CA LYS A 392 -25.18 -6.03 -4.20
C LYS A 392 -25.47 -4.66 -4.82
N TYR A 393 -25.08 -3.59 -4.13
CA TYR A 393 -25.57 -2.24 -4.41
C TYR A 393 -24.52 -1.24 -4.90
N TYR A 394 -23.22 -1.52 -4.78
CA TYR A 394 -22.18 -0.54 -5.13
C TYR A 394 -21.88 -0.51 -6.64
N GLU A 395 -22.19 0.61 -7.31
CA GLU A 395 -21.91 0.85 -8.73
C GLU A 395 -20.83 1.94 -8.98
N GLY A 396 -19.90 2.13 -8.04
CA GLY A 396 -18.73 3.00 -8.24
C GLY A 396 -18.83 4.41 -7.64
N ARG A 397 -17.67 5.00 -7.29
CA ARG A 397 -17.54 6.29 -6.59
C ARG A 397 -18.11 7.53 -7.30
N GLY A 398 -18.21 7.50 -8.63
CA GLY A 398 -18.49 8.69 -9.45
C GLY A 398 -19.81 9.39 -9.12
N ALA A 399 -20.84 8.61 -8.82
CA ALA A 399 -22.14 9.12 -8.40
C ALA A 399 -22.06 9.79 -7.03
N PHE A 400 -21.52 9.10 -6.02
CA PHE A 400 -21.42 9.64 -4.66
C PHE A 400 -20.60 10.94 -4.60
N GLU A 401 -19.42 10.98 -5.22
CA GLU A 401 -18.62 12.22 -5.24
C GLU A 401 -19.34 13.38 -5.94
N SER A 402 -20.09 13.11 -7.01
CA SER A 402 -20.88 14.12 -7.73
C SER A 402 -22.07 14.60 -6.90
N MET A 403 -22.77 13.69 -6.23
CA MET A 403 -23.89 14.01 -5.32
C MET A 403 -23.43 14.87 -4.15
N GLY A 404 -22.32 14.53 -3.49
CA GLY A 404 -21.79 15.32 -2.38
C GLY A 404 -21.08 16.61 -2.80
N ALA A 405 -20.64 16.75 -4.05
CA ALA A 405 -20.35 18.06 -4.63
C ALA A 405 -21.64 18.90 -4.83
N GLY A 406 -22.82 18.28 -4.69
CA GLY A 406 -24.15 18.87 -4.78
C GLY A 406 -24.69 18.95 -6.22
N LEU A 407 -24.42 17.93 -7.04
CA LEU A 407 -25.22 17.61 -8.23
C LEU A 407 -26.35 16.68 -7.82
N ALA A 408 -27.60 17.14 -7.84
CA ALA A 408 -28.73 16.28 -7.57
C ALA A 408 -28.82 15.16 -8.62
N MET A 409 -28.83 13.90 -8.17
CA MET A 409 -29.00 12.71 -9.01
C MET A 409 -30.30 11.98 -8.66
N ILE A 410 -30.77 11.15 -9.59
CA ILE A 410 -31.85 10.17 -9.40
C ILE A 410 -31.36 8.80 -9.90
N PRO A 411 -31.97 7.67 -9.48
CA PRO A 411 -31.73 6.38 -10.11
C PRO A 411 -31.79 6.46 -11.64
N SER A 412 -30.88 5.76 -12.32
CA SER A 412 -30.55 5.85 -13.77
C SER A 412 -29.72 7.06 -14.25
N ASP A 413 -29.45 8.08 -13.41
CA ASP A 413 -28.40 9.05 -13.73
C ASP A 413 -27.02 8.40 -13.62
N ILE A 414 -26.11 8.76 -14.53
CA ILE A 414 -24.67 8.50 -14.38
C ILE A 414 -23.94 9.80 -14.03
N ALA A 415 -22.82 9.68 -13.32
CA ALA A 415 -21.89 10.78 -13.15
C ALA A 415 -20.43 10.35 -13.18
N PHE A 416 -19.59 11.30 -13.57
CA PHE A 416 -18.15 11.17 -13.67
C PHE A 416 -17.47 12.15 -12.72
N LYS A 417 -16.55 11.64 -11.90
CA LYS A 417 -15.47 12.49 -11.38
C LYS A 417 -14.68 12.98 -12.58
N SER A 418 -14.44 14.28 -12.69
CA SER A 418 -13.86 14.84 -13.91
C SER A 418 -12.76 15.84 -13.62
N ASN A 419 -11.78 15.92 -14.53
CA ASN A 419 -10.61 16.80 -14.40
C ASN A 419 -10.53 17.76 -15.59
N PHE A 420 -10.38 19.06 -15.33
CA PHE A 420 -9.96 20.02 -16.35
C PHE A 420 -8.50 19.78 -16.74
N ALA A 421 -8.30 19.51 -18.02
CA ALA A 421 -7.05 19.06 -18.61
C ALA A 421 -6.64 19.90 -19.83
N TYR A 422 -5.37 19.77 -20.20
CA TYR A 422 -4.82 20.27 -21.46
C TYR A 422 -4.67 19.10 -22.44
N LEU A 423 -5.51 19.12 -23.48
CA LEU A 423 -5.38 18.31 -24.69
C LEU A 423 -4.72 19.13 -25.79
N ASP A 424 -3.62 18.65 -26.35
CA ASP A 424 -3.19 19.06 -27.67
C ASP A 424 -4.00 18.29 -28.71
N LYS A 425 -4.80 18.99 -29.52
CA LYS A 425 -5.70 18.37 -30.51
C LYS A 425 -4.98 18.02 -31.82
N GLU A 426 -3.80 18.60 -32.10
CA GLU A 426 -3.02 18.23 -33.29
C GLU A 426 -2.40 16.85 -33.15
N SER A 427 -1.78 16.56 -31.99
CA SER A 427 -1.27 15.22 -31.67
C SER A 427 -2.32 14.27 -31.06
N GLY A 428 -3.45 14.80 -30.56
CA GLY A 428 -4.44 14.07 -29.78
C GLY A 428 -3.99 13.73 -28.35
N ILE A 429 -2.87 14.31 -27.88
CA ILE A 429 -2.22 13.97 -26.61
C ILE A 429 -2.73 14.86 -25.47
N VAL A 430 -3.17 14.23 -24.37
CA VAL A 430 -3.40 14.89 -23.08
C VAL A 430 -2.04 15.24 -22.47
N VAL A 431 -1.54 16.44 -22.75
CA VAL A 431 -0.25 16.96 -22.26
C VAL A 431 -0.27 17.09 -20.73
N LYS A 432 -1.40 17.53 -20.16
CA LYS A 432 -1.61 17.63 -18.72
C LYS A 432 -3.01 17.18 -18.32
N ARG A 433 -3.12 16.12 -17.52
CA ARG A 433 -4.39 15.67 -16.92
C ARG A 433 -4.97 16.63 -15.89
N LYS A 434 -4.13 17.53 -15.36
CA LYS A 434 -4.48 18.61 -14.44
C LYS A 434 -3.92 19.89 -15.06
N ALA A 435 -4.76 20.69 -15.71
CA ALA A 435 -4.29 21.88 -16.45
C ALA A 435 -3.62 22.92 -15.53
N ASP A 436 -4.06 22.98 -14.27
CA ASP A 436 -3.55 23.81 -13.18
C ASP A 436 -3.98 23.16 -11.85
N ARG A 437 -3.57 23.74 -10.71
CA ARG A 437 -4.24 23.50 -9.42
C ARG A 437 -5.11 24.68 -9.02
N ASN A 438 -4.73 25.91 -9.37
CA ASN A 438 -5.45 27.12 -8.97
C ASN A 438 -6.67 27.35 -9.87
N PHE A 439 -7.84 26.92 -9.41
CA PHE A 439 -9.08 26.89 -10.18
C PHE A 439 -10.27 27.53 -9.44
N GLU A 440 -10.09 27.98 -8.22
CA GLU A 440 -11.16 28.44 -7.32
C GLU A 440 -11.95 29.61 -7.93
N GLY A 441 -11.27 30.49 -8.69
CA GLY A 441 -11.91 31.58 -9.44
C GLY A 441 -12.40 31.20 -10.85
N ILE A 442 -11.68 30.34 -11.58
CA ILE A 442 -11.97 30.04 -13.00
C ILE A 442 -12.87 28.81 -13.21
N GLY A 443 -12.79 27.83 -12.33
CA GLY A 443 -13.49 26.55 -12.39
C GLY A 443 -15.02 26.70 -12.39
N PRO A 444 -15.63 27.50 -11.50
CA PRO A 444 -17.06 27.80 -11.56
C PRO A 444 -17.50 28.41 -12.89
N ILE A 445 -16.66 29.25 -13.50
CA ILE A 445 -16.93 29.90 -14.80
C ILE A 445 -16.83 28.88 -15.94
N LEU A 446 -15.78 28.06 -15.94
CA LEU A 446 -15.58 27.00 -16.95
C LEU A 446 -16.68 25.94 -16.85
N CYS A 447 -17.05 25.49 -15.64
CA CYS A 447 -18.20 24.59 -15.43
C CYS A 447 -19.49 25.20 -15.98
N LYS A 448 -19.79 26.47 -15.69
CA LYS A 448 -20.96 27.17 -16.21
C LYS A 448 -20.99 27.26 -17.75
N ALA A 449 -19.83 27.32 -18.41
CA ALA A 449 -19.75 27.33 -19.87
C ALA A 449 -20.10 25.98 -20.51
N ILE A 450 -19.92 24.87 -19.79
CA ILE A 450 -20.21 23.49 -20.25
C ILE A 450 -21.41 22.84 -19.54
N ASP A 451 -22.11 23.59 -18.70
CA ASP A 451 -23.34 23.16 -18.03
C ASP A 451 -24.54 23.27 -18.98
N ASN A 452 -25.52 22.36 -18.86
CA ASN A 452 -26.72 22.29 -19.71
C ASN A 452 -26.48 22.22 -21.24
N VAL A 453 -25.29 21.77 -21.67
CA VAL A 453 -24.97 21.56 -23.10
C VAL A 453 -25.90 20.55 -23.76
N LYS A 454 -26.06 20.67 -25.08
CA LYS A 454 -26.84 19.74 -25.90
C LYS A 454 -25.92 18.75 -26.62
N LEU A 455 -26.36 17.49 -26.66
CA LEU A 455 -25.73 16.41 -27.39
C LEU A 455 -26.62 16.11 -28.62
N PRO A 456 -26.23 16.53 -29.84
CA PRO A 456 -27.05 16.36 -31.05
C PRO A 456 -27.55 14.93 -31.30
N SER A 457 -26.76 13.89 -31.01
CA SER A 457 -27.20 12.49 -31.20
C SER A 457 -28.02 11.95 -30.04
N PHE A 458 -28.05 12.67 -28.90
CA PHE A 458 -28.69 12.26 -27.65
C PHE A 458 -29.63 13.37 -27.12
N PRO A 459 -30.66 13.78 -27.90
CA PRO A 459 -31.50 14.94 -27.57
C PRO A 459 -32.38 14.75 -26.32
N ASN A 460 -32.61 13.50 -25.91
CA ASN A 460 -33.37 13.14 -24.72
C ASN A 460 -32.50 13.10 -23.44
N HIS A 461 -31.21 13.44 -23.55
CA HIS A 461 -30.27 13.45 -22.45
C HIS A 461 -29.90 14.89 -22.07
N SER A 462 -29.66 15.11 -20.78
CA SER A 462 -29.31 16.39 -20.20
C SER A 462 -28.04 16.28 -19.37
N VAL A 463 -27.17 17.28 -19.52
CA VAL A 463 -25.86 17.35 -18.87
C VAL A 463 -25.92 18.41 -17.78
N SER A 464 -25.40 18.09 -16.59
CA SER A 464 -25.15 19.10 -15.55
C SER A 464 -23.73 19.00 -15.05
N VAL A 465 -23.05 20.15 -14.89
CA VAL A 465 -21.65 20.22 -14.50
C VAL A 465 -21.49 21.12 -13.29
N LYS A 466 -20.78 20.64 -12.27
CA LYS A 466 -20.52 21.42 -11.05
C LYS A 466 -19.05 21.41 -10.69
N TYR A 467 -18.56 22.58 -10.30
CA TYR A 467 -17.21 22.75 -9.79
C TYR A 467 -17.04 22.03 -8.45
N ALA A 468 -15.88 21.39 -8.23
CA ALA A 468 -15.50 20.80 -6.96
C ALA A 468 -14.37 21.62 -6.30
N ILE A 469 -13.11 21.20 -6.46
CA ILE A 469 -11.93 21.87 -5.88
C ILE A 469 -10.70 21.62 -6.77
N GLU A 470 -9.81 22.61 -6.86
CA GLU A 470 -8.73 22.64 -7.87
C GLU A 470 -9.29 22.36 -9.28
N HIS A 471 -8.55 21.65 -10.14
CA HIS A 471 -8.93 21.14 -11.45
C HIS A 471 -10.17 20.21 -11.49
N ARG A 472 -10.82 19.87 -10.38
CA ARG A 472 -11.88 18.85 -10.33
C ARG A 472 -13.28 19.44 -10.55
N CYS A 473 -14.11 18.69 -11.27
CA CYS A 473 -15.54 18.94 -11.42
C CYS A 473 -16.32 17.62 -11.44
N GLY A 474 -17.60 17.67 -11.07
CA GLY A 474 -18.55 16.59 -11.30
C GLY A 474 -19.30 16.82 -12.61
N VAL A 475 -19.53 15.76 -13.38
CA VAL A 475 -20.31 15.80 -14.62
C VAL A 475 -21.41 14.73 -14.53
N ARG A 476 -22.67 15.13 -14.49
CA ARG A 476 -23.85 14.25 -14.47
C ARG A 476 -24.51 14.21 -15.83
N VAL A 477 -24.87 13.02 -16.31
CA VAL A 477 -25.76 12.83 -17.46
C VAL A 477 -27.07 12.18 -16.98
N ARG A 478 -28.20 12.75 -17.39
CA ARG A 478 -29.56 12.26 -17.11
C ARG A 478 -30.30 12.00 -18.40
N GLY A 479 -30.86 10.80 -18.56
CA GLY A 479 -31.67 10.40 -19.71
C GLY A 479 -31.87 8.89 -19.78
N PRO A 480 -32.67 8.38 -20.72
CA PRO A 480 -33.01 6.96 -20.80
C PRO A 480 -31.81 6.09 -21.23
N GLY A 481 -31.76 4.85 -20.72
CA GLY A 481 -30.85 3.80 -21.18
C GLY A 481 -29.37 3.94 -20.78
N LEU A 482 -29.05 4.84 -19.85
CA LEU A 482 -27.69 5.04 -19.34
C LEU A 482 -27.22 3.86 -18.46
N THR A 483 -25.90 3.64 -18.42
CA THR A 483 -25.26 2.67 -17.51
C THR A 483 -23.85 3.09 -17.13
N SER A 484 -23.41 2.76 -15.92
CA SER A 484 -22.02 2.90 -15.45
C SER A 484 -21.01 1.99 -16.16
N SER A 485 -21.48 0.96 -16.88
CA SER A 485 -20.66 -0.07 -17.53
C SER A 485 -19.95 0.44 -18.81
N ILE A 486 -19.06 1.41 -18.67
CA ILE A 486 -18.26 2.01 -19.73
C ILE A 486 -16.86 2.40 -19.21
N THR A 487 -15.89 2.57 -20.11
CA THR A 487 -14.60 3.19 -19.76
C THR A 487 -14.73 4.71 -19.59
N GLY A 488 -13.66 5.39 -19.18
CA GLY A 488 -13.58 6.85 -19.19
C GLY A 488 -12.87 7.41 -20.42
N THR A 489 -12.65 8.73 -20.44
CA THR A 489 -11.78 9.40 -21.43
C THR A 489 -10.39 9.77 -20.87
N ASP A 490 -10.16 9.58 -19.56
CA ASP A 490 -8.89 9.85 -18.89
C ASP A 490 -7.83 8.77 -19.22
N PRO A 491 -6.68 9.11 -19.83
CA PRO A 491 -5.59 8.15 -20.11
C PRO A 491 -4.75 7.75 -18.90
N LEU A 492 -5.10 8.20 -17.70
CA LEU A 492 -4.47 7.89 -16.41
C LEU A 492 -3.03 8.38 -16.22
N VAL A 493 -2.31 8.76 -17.29
CA VAL A 493 -0.96 9.35 -17.26
C VAL A 493 -0.89 10.57 -18.20
N ASP A 494 -0.11 11.59 -17.82
CA ASP A 494 0.23 12.72 -18.70
C ASP A 494 0.96 12.24 -19.97
N ASN A 495 0.89 13.01 -21.06
CA ASN A 495 1.55 12.75 -22.34
C ASN A 495 1.13 11.43 -22.99
N LYS A 496 -0.17 11.12 -22.91
CA LYS A 496 -0.82 9.99 -23.58
C LYS A 496 -1.98 10.47 -24.46
N PRO A 497 -2.33 9.74 -25.54
CA PRO A 497 -3.53 10.03 -26.32
C PRO A 497 -4.78 10.09 -25.43
N LEU A 498 -5.73 10.97 -25.73
CA LEU A 498 -7.06 10.94 -25.09
C LEU A 498 -7.69 9.55 -25.29
N VAL A 499 -8.25 8.96 -24.24
CA VAL A 499 -8.93 7.65 -24.37
C VAL A 499 -10.30 7.89 -25.00
N TYR A 500 -10.61 7.07 -26.01
CA TYR A 500 -11.97 6.98 -26.53
C TYR A 500 -12.77 6.05 -25.60
N CYS A 501 -13.92 6.52 -25.13
CA CYS A 501 -14.78 5.75 -24.23
C CYS A 501 -15.35 4.52 -24.98
N GLU A 502 -15.26 3.35 -24.36
CA GLU A 502 -15.63 2.05 -24.90
C GLU A 502 -16.62 1.34 -23.97
N PRO A 503 -17.49 0.46 -24.49
CA PRO A 503 -18.37 -0.37 -23.68
C PRO A 503 -17.57 -1.43 -22.89
N THR A 504 -17.84 -1.58 -21.59
CA THR A 504 -17.24 -2.68 -20.79
C THR A 504 -18.10 -3.94 -20.75
N LEU A 505 -19.33 -3.87 -21.27
CA LEU A 505 -20.24 -5.01 -21.43
C LEU A 505 -20.78 -5.02 -22.86
N ASP A 506 -20.94 -6.22 -23.43
CA ASP A 506 -21.51 -6.40 -24.77
C ASP A 506 -23.05 -6.28 -24.71
N ASN A 507 -23.54 -5.03 -24.60
CA ASN A 507 -24.96 -4.70 -24.62
C ASN A 507 -25.24 -3.29 -25.17
N GLU A 508 -26.50 -3.06 -25.57
CA GLU A 508 -26.91 -1.80 -26.22
C GLU A 508 -26.76 -0.57 -25.30
N ALA A 509 -27.03 -0.70 -23.99
CA ALA A 509 -26.93 0.41 -23.05
C ALA A 509 -25.47 0.89 -22.89
N SER A 510 -24.53 -0.04 -22.77
CA SER A 510 -23.09 0.22 -22.70
C SER A 510 -22.56 0.82 -24.01
N ALA A 511 -22.98 0.27 -25.16
CA ALA A 511 -22.63 0.78 -26.49
C ALA A 511 -23.24 2.16 -26.81
N MET A 512 -24.40 2.48 -26.23
CA MET A 512 -25.05 3.80 -26.33
C MET A 512 -24.35 4.82 -25.43
N THR A 513 -24.13 4.47 -24.16
CA THR A 513 -23.55 5.37 -23.15
C THR A 513 -22.09 5.72 -23.47
N SER A 514 -21.31 4.79 -24.03
CA SER A 514 -19.95 5.07 -24.47
C SER A 514 -19.90 6.07 -25.64
N LYS A 515 -20.78 5.92 -26.64
CA LYS A 515 -20.92 6.90 -27.74
C LYS A 515 -21.33 8.28 -27.22
N LEU A 516 -22.28 8.34 -26.29
CA LEU A 516 -22.70 9.58 -25.62
C LEU A 516 -21.53 10.25 -24.90
N THR A 517 -20.74 9.48 -24.15
CA THR A 517 -19.57 9.97 -23.39
C THR A 517 -18.49 10.56 -24.30
N ASN A 518 -18.28 9.98 -25.49
CA ASN A 518 -17.37 10.53 -26.49
C ASN A 518 -17.90 11.84 -27.09
N GLU A 519 -19.17 11.89 -27.49
CA GLU A 519 -19.79 13.12 -28.00
C GLU A 519 -19.76 14.25 -26.96
N LEU A 520 -20.00 13.92 -25.69
CA LEU A 520 -19.88 14.85 -24.56
C LEU A 520 -18.45 15.40 -24.42
N SER A 521 -17.43 14.55 -24.53
CA SER A 521 -16.02 14.95 -24.48
C SER A 521 -15.65 15.91 -25.63
N ASP A 522 -16.11 15.66 -26.85
CA ASP A 522 -15.87 16.57 -27.99
C ASP A 522 -16.67 17.88 -27.88
N VAL A 523 -17.92 17.85 -27.40
CA VAL A 523 -18.72 19.07 -27.14
C VAL A 523 -18.04 19.95 -26.08
N PHE A 524 -17.58 19.36 -24.98
CA PHE A 524 -16.80 20.08 -23.97
C PHE A 524 -15.52 20.69 -24.54
N TYR A 525 -14.76 19.94 -25.33
CA TYR A 525 -13.55 20.46 -25.98
C TYR A 525 -13.84 21.68 -26.87
N ASN A 526 -14.85 21.58 -27.74
CA ASN A 526 -15.21 22.62 -28.71
C ASN A 526 -15.62 23.96 -28.06
N ILE A 527 -16.28 23.87 -26.90
CA ILE A 527 -16.63 25.04 -26.06
C ILE A 527 -15.38 25.59 -25.37
N LEU A 528 -14.63 24.75 -24.67
CA LEU A 528 -13.55 25.19 -23.79
C LEU A 528 -12.34 25.74 -24.55
N ILE A 529 -11.97 25.17 -25.71
CA ILE A 529 -10.85 25.68 -26.53
C ILE A 529 -11.05 27.15 -26.93
N ASN A 530 -12.31 27.57 -27.12
CA ASN A 530 -12.69 28.91 -27.52
C ASN A 530 -12.97 29.86 -26.35
N HIS A 531 -13.02 29.37 -25.11
CA HIS A 531 -13.43 30.14 -23.95
C HIS A 531 -12.41 31.27 -23.64
N PRO A 532 -12.86 32.51 -23.31
CA PRO A 532 -11.95 33.64 -23.06
C PRO A 532 -10.84 33.36 -22.04
N ILE A 533 -11.17 32.66 -20.93
CA ILE A 533 -10.19 32.24 -19.91
C ILE A 533 -9.05 31.43 -20.52
N ASN A 534 -9.31 30.51 -21.45
CA ASN A 534 -8.25 29.70 -22.04
C ASN A 534 -7.39 30.50 -23.02
N ARG A 535 -7.97 31.48 -23.71
CA ARG A 535 -7.22 32.45 -24.54
C ARG A 535 -6.29 33.33 -23.69
N GLU A 536 -6.73 33.72 -22.50
CA GLU A 536 -5.95 34.49 -21.53
C GLU A 536 -4.85 33.63 -20.88
N ARG A 537 -5.18 32.42 -20.42
CA ARG A 537 -4.20 31.46 -19.89
C ARG A 537 -3.04 31.20 -20.86
N VAL A 538 -3.33 31.01 -22.15
CA VAL A 538 -2.30 30.81 -23.18
C VAL A 538 -1.42 32.06 -23.38
N LYS A 539 -1.99 33.28 -23.32
CA LYS A 539 -1.20 34.54 -23.35
C LYS A 539 -0.27 34.67 -22.15
N ASP A 540 -0.72 34.22 -20.98
CA ASP A 540 0.06 34.18 -19.74
C ASP A 540 1.11 33.05 -19.71
N GLY A 541 1.23 32.23 -20.76
CA GLY A 541 2.12 31.05 -20.79
C GLY A 541 1.65 29.88 -19.92
N LYS A 542 0.38 29.88 -19.48
CA LYS A 542 -0.24 28.80 -18.69
C LYS A 542 -0.92 27.78 -19.62
N ASN A 543 -0.98 26.52 -19.20
CA ASN A 543 -1.71 25.48 -19.95
C ASN A 543 -3.20 25.83 -20.08
N PRO A 544 -3.82 25.70 -21.25
CA PRO A 544 -5.26 25.85 -21.39
C PRO A 544 -6.00 24.67 -20.72
N ALA A 545 -7.11 24.97 -20.07
CA ALA A 545 -8.08 24.01 -19.55
C ALA A 545 -9.12 23.70 -20.64
N ASN A 546 -8.66 23.15 -21.77
CA ASN A 546 -9.46 22.98 -22.99
C ASN A 546 -10.15 21.61 -23.09
N CYS A 547 -9.91 20.69 -22.17
CA CYS A 547 -10.49 19.35 -22.15
C CYS A 547 -11.04 19.03 -20.74
N VAL A 548 -12.03 18.15 -20.68
CA VAL A 548 -12.52 17.56 -19.42
C VAL A 548 -12.39 16.05 -19.54
N LEU A 549 -11.54 15.46 -18.70
CA LEU A 549 -11.35 14.02 -18.64
C LEU A 549 -12.44 13.40 -17.77
N LEU A 550 -13.32 12.63 -18.40
CA LEU A 550 -14.44 11.93 -17.76
C LEU A 550 -13.91 10.61 -17.19
N ARG A 551 -13.95 10.41 -15.88
CA ARG A 551 -13.41 9.19 -15.24
C ARG A 551 -14.30 8.66 -14.12
N GLY A 552 -14.16 7.35 -13.85
CA GLY A 552 -14.90 6.67 -12.79
C GLY A 552 -16.40 6.87 -12.93
N CYS A 553 -16.97 6.47 -14.07
CA CYS A 553 -18.42 6.50 -14.28
C CYS A 553 -19.10 5.67 -13.18
N GLY A 554 -20.09 6.25 -12.51
CA GLY A 554 -20.92 5.55 -11.54
C GLY A 554 -22.39 5.94 -11.69
N SER A 555 -23.28 4.99 -11.47
CA SER A 555 -24.74 5.23 -11.47
C SER A 555 -25.17 5.75 -10.09
N CYS A 556 -26.20 6.58 -10.02
CA CYS A 556 -26.94 6.71 -8.77
C CYS A 556 -27.66 5.38 -8.51
N ILE A 557 -27.26 4.70 -7.44
CA ILE A 557 -27.76 3.36 -7.10
C ILE A 557 -29.22 3.44 -6.62
N ASP A 558 -30.02 2.45 -7.00
CA ASP A 558 -31.44 2.38 -6.62
C ASP A 558 -31.58 1.52 -5.36
N VAL A 559 -31.68 2.17 -4.20
CA VAL A 559 -31.71 1.52 -2.88
C VAL A 559 -32.80 2.15 -2.00
N PRO A 560 -33.43 1.37 -1.10
CA PRO A 560 -34.37 1.94 -0.13
C PRO A 560 -33.68 2.96 0.77
N SER A 561 -34.33 4.06 1.12
CA SER A 561 -33.79 5.03 2.08
C SER A 561 -33.63 4.43 3.49
N ILE A 562 -32.86 5.08 4.37
CA ILE A 562 -32.75 4.69 5.79
C ILE A 562 -34.14 4.62 6.45
N GLU A 563 -35.03 5.55 6.13
CA GLU A 563 -36.41 5.55 6.63
C GLU A 563 -37.21 4.34 6.10
N GLN A 564 -37.01 3.93 4.84
CA GLN A 564 -37.67 2.76 4.25
C GLN A 564 -37.09 1.42 4.75
N LEU A 565 -35.77 1.32 4.93
CA LEU A 565 -35.08 0.08 5.31
C LEU A 565 -35.06 -0.15 6.82
N HIS A 566 -35.01 0.91 7.63
CA HIS A 566 -34.84 0.83 9.07
C HIS A 566 -35.96 1.50 9.88
N GLY A 567 -36.85 2.29 9.25
CA GLY A 567 -37.91 3.01 9.96
C GLY A 567 -37.41 4.24 10.72
N LEU A 568 -36.23 4.78 10.36
CA LEU A 568 -35.55 5.85 11.08
C LEU A 568 -35.44 7.14 10.25
N LYS A 569 -35.89 8.27 10.80
CA LYS A 569 -35.58 9.58 10.23
C LYS A 569 -34.16 9.97 10.57
N SER A 570 -33.39 10.35 9.56
CA SER A 570 -31.93 10.43 9.70
C SER A 570 -31.33 11.73 9.19
N PHE A 571 -30.28 12.19 9.87
CA PHE A 571 -29.41 13.27 9.41
C PHE A 571 -27.95 12.82 9.32
N LEU A 572 -27.18 13.50 8.46
CA LEU A 572 -25.76 13.27 8.23
C LEU A 572 -24.98 14.58 8.37
N ILE A 573 -23.88 14.53 9.13
CA ILE A 573 -22.86 15.59 9.15
C ILE A 573 -21.58 15.00 8.53
N ALA A 574 -21.41 15.22 7.22
CA ALA A 574 -20.24 14.77 6.48
C ALA A 574 -19.85 15.78 5.40
N PRO A 575 -18.80 16.60 5.61
CA PRO A 575 -18.35 17.58 4.61
C PRO A 575 -17.57 16.95 3.44
N THR A 576 -17.10 15.71 3.60
CA THR A 576 -16.43 14.92 2.56
C THR A 576 -17.43 14.45 1.52
N CYS A 577 -17.28 14.89 0.25
CA CYS A 577 -18.25 14.66 -0.82
C CYS A 577 -18.66 13.19 -1.01
N ILE A 578 -17.75 12.22 -0.84
CA ILE A 578 -18.11 10.80 -1.02
C ILE A 578 -19.13 10.32 0.03
N ILE A 579 -18.95 10.69 1.30
CA ILE A 579 -19.86 10.32 2.40
C ILE A 579 -21.16 11.13 2.32
N ALA A 580 -21.08 12.42 1.99
CA ALA A 580 -22.26 13.26 1.72
C ALA A 580 -23.13 12.64 0.61
N GLY A 581 -22.52 12.20 -0.48
CA GLY A 581 -23.20 11.54 -1.59
C GLY A 581 -23.89 10.24 -1.17
N ILE A 582 -23.20 9.38 -0.41
CA ILE A 582 -23.79 8.15 0.13
C ILE A 582 -25.01 8.47 0.99
N GLY A 583 -24.90 9.38 1.97
CA GLY A 583 -26.04 9.76 2.79
C GLY A 583 -27.22 10.30 1.98
N MET A 584 -26.95 11.13 0.96
CA MET A 584 -27.98 11.62 0.05
C MET A 584 -28.64 10.48 -0.75
N THR A 585 -27.88 9.48 -1.21
CA THR A 585 -28.42 8.30 -1.90
C THR A 585 -29.27 7.44 -0.97
N LEU A 586 -28.87 7.33 0.30
CA LEU A 586 -29.61 6.61 1.34
C LEU A 586 -30.75 7.46 1.96
N GLY A 587 -31.03 8.66 1.42
CA GLY A 587 -32.14 9.52 1.85
C GLY A 587 -31.96 10.20 3.20
N MET A 588 -30.72 10.33 3.70
CA MET A 588 -30.39 11.06 4.93
C MET A 588 -30.38 12.58 4.67
N ASN A 589 -30.85 13.38 5.63
CA ASN A 589 -30.76 14.83 5.53
C ASN A 589 -29.31 15.32 5.79
N LEU A 590 -28.64 15.87 4.77
CA LEU A 590 -27.29 16.40 4.91
C LEU A 590 -27.32 17.79 5.58
N LEU A 591 -26.67 17.91 6.73
CA LEU A 591 -26.59 19.18 7.48
C LEU A 591 -25.35 19.98 7.08
N ASP A 592 -25.56 21.22 6.65
CA ASP A 592 -24.48 22.20 6.53
C ASP A 592 -24.08 22.72 7.92
N VAL A 593 -22.79 22.56 8.26
CA VAL A 593 -22.23 22.91 9.57
C VAL A 593 -21.04 23.84 9.35
N PRO A 594 -21.19 25.16 9.59
CA PRO A 594 -20.11 26.11 9.40
C PRO A 594 -18.82 25.74 10.15
N GLY A 595 -17.72 25.63 9.41
CA GLY A 595 -16.42 25.21 9.94
C GLY A 595 -16.18 23.69 9.94
N ALA A 596 -17.15 22.85 9.57
CA ALA A 596 -16.89 21.45 9.27
C ALA A 596 -16.27 21.32 7.87
N THR A 597 -14.94 21.42 7.78
CA THR A 597 -14.20 21.39 6.49
C THR A 597 -13.98 19.98 5.95
N GLY A 598 -13.83 19.00 6.83
CA GLY A 598 -13.47 17.63 6.45
C GLY A 598 -11.98 17.39 6.29
N ASP A 599 -11.15 18.29 6.81
CA ASP A 599 -9.69 18.20 6.90
C ASP A 599 -9.22 18.52 8.33
N TYR A 600 -7.92 18.76 8.53
CA TYR A 600 -7.31 19.17 9.79
C TYR A 600 -7.88 20.46 10.42
N ASN A 601 -8.50 21.34 9.64
CA ASN A 601 -9.07 22.61 10.12
C ASN A 601 -10.52 22.45 10.63
N THR A 602 -11.05 21.22 10.66
CA THR A 602 -12.46 20.94 10.94
C THR A 602 -12.84 21.30 12.38
N ASN A 603 -13.96 22.00 12.54
CA ASN A 603 -14.46 22.44 13.84
C ASN A 603 -15.31 21.34 14.51
N PHE A 604 -14.66 20.53 15.35
CA PHE A 604 -15.31 19.47 16.12
C PHE A 604 -16.43 19.98 17.05
N ASP A 605 -16.27 21.15 17.69
CA ASP A 605 -17.30 21.76 18.53
C ASP A 605 -18.55 22.15 17.74
N ALA A 606 -18.39 22.65 16.51
CA ALA A 606 -19.50 22.96 15.62
C ALA A 606 -20.25 21.69 15.22
N LYS A 607 -19.54 20.60 14.93
CA LYS A 607 -20.14 19.28 14.68
C LYS A 607 -20.90 18.76 15.90
N ALA A 608 -20.31 18.79 17.10
CA ALA A 608 -20.98 18.35 18.34
C ALA A 608 -22.27 19.14 18.61
N LYS A 609 -22.22 20.47 18.49
CA LYS A 609 -23.40 21.33 18.64
C LYS A 609 -24.49 21.03 17.60
N ALA A 610 -24.10 20.73 16.35
CA ALA A 610 -25.02 20.33 15.31
C ALA A 610 -25.63 18.95 15.58
N CYS A 611 -24.85 17.95 16.00
CA CYS A 611 -25.36 16.64 16.43
C CYS A 611 -26.41 16.78 17.53
N LEU A 612 -26.05 17.45 18.63
CA LEU A 612 -26.91 17.67 19.79
C LEU A 612 -28.21 18.37 19.39
N LYS A 613 -28.12 19.51 18.70
CA LYS A 613 -29.29 20.31 18.29
C LYS A 613 -30.31 19.49 17.48
N ASN A 614 -29.85 18.64 16.57
CA ASN A 614 -30.75 17.89 15.67
C ASN A 614 -31.25 16.58 16.28
N ILE A 615 -30.44 15.85 17.06
CA ILE A 615 -30.94 14.64 17.74
C ILE A 615 -31.86 14.98 18.93
N GLN A 616 -31.71 16.17 19.53
CA GLN A 616 -32.58 16.65 20.61
C GLN A 616 -33.82 17.41 20.11
N SER A 617 -34.00 17.64 18.80
CA SER A 617 -35.17 18.37 18.27
C SER A 617 -36.45 17.53 18.22
N GLY A 618 -36.33 16.20 18.26
CA GLY A 618 -37.43 15.27 18.02
C GLY A 618 -37.83 15.13 16.53
N GLU A 619 -37.07 15.72 15.61
CA GLU A 619 -37.27 15.60 14.16
C GLU A 619 -36.61 14.34 13.58
N TYR A 620 -35.55 13.84 14.24
CA TYR A 620 -34.70 12.74 13.79
C TYR A 620 -34.54 11.67 14.87
N ASP A 621 -34.59 10.41 14.45
CA ASP A 621 -34.36 9.24 15.29
C ASP A 621 -32.89 8.78 15.25
N PHE A 622 -32.17 9.14 14.18
CA PHE A 622 -30.79 8.71 13.91
C PHE A 622 -29.92 9.87 13.39
N GLY A 623 -28.68 9.95 13.88
CA GLY A 623 -27.72 10.97 13.45
C GLY A 623 -26.35 10.35 13.22
N PHE A 624 -25.78 10.56 12.02
CA PHE A 624 -24.44 10.10 11.67
C PHE A 624 -23.48 11.28 11.54
N CYS A 625 -22.29 11.21 12.17
CA CYS A 625 -21.30 12.28 12.13
C CYS A 625 -19.93 11.73 11.73
N HIS A 626 -19.43 12.15 10.55
CA HIS A 626 -18.19 11.65 9.98
C HIS A 626 -16.98 12.51 10.40
N LEU A 627 -15.87 11.88 10.78
CA LEU A 627 -14.69 12.53 11.40
C LEU A 627 -13.38 12.13 10.66
N LYS A 628 -13.00 12.89 9.62
CA LYS A 628 -11.92 12.55 8.68
C LYS A 628 -10.47 12.76 9.18
N ALA A 629 -10.23 13.63 10.17
CA ALA A 629 -8.86 14.09 10.47
C ALA A 629 -7.90 13.00 11.01
N VAL A 630 -8.42 11.93 11.64
CA VAL A 630 -7.61 10.78 12.08
C VAL A 630 -7.18 9.92 10.90
N ASP A 631 -8.04 9.84 9.88
CA ASP A 631 -7.79 9.13 8.63
C ASP A 631 -6.75 9.87 7.77
N ASP A 632 -6.90 11.20 7.65
CA ASP A 632 -5.87 12.07 7.04
C ASP A 632 -4.50 11.92 7.75
N ALA A 633 -4.48 11.87 9.09
CA ALA A 633 -3.24 11.76 9.86
C ALA A 633 -2.56 10.39 9.71
N GLY A 634 -3.33 9.33 9.46
CA GLY A 634 -2.77 8.03 9.07
C GLY A 634 -2.15 8.07 7.68
N HIS A 635 -2.89 8.58 6.68
CA HIS A 635 -2.36 8.81 5.32
C HIS A 635 -1.09 9.67 5.28
N ASP A 636 -0.97 10.67 6.16
CA ASP A 636 0.23 11.52 6.29
C ASP A 636 1.41 10.83 7.01
N HIS A 637 1.25 9.58 7.47
CA HIS A 637 2.17 8.85 8.37
C HIS A 637 2.50 9.59 9.68
N ASP A 638 1.59 10.44 10.16
CA ASP A 638 1.85 11.37 11.26
C ASP A 638 1.24 10.87 12.56
N PHE A 639 2.02 10.06 13.29
CA PHE A 639 1.64 9.48 14.58
C PHE A 639 1.18 10.54 15.59
N GLU A 640 1.96 11.61 15.76
CA GLU A 640 1.69 12.64 16.77
C GLU A 640 0.41 13.41 16.43
N LYS A 641 0.23 13.77 15.16
CA LYS A 641 -1.01 14.39 14.67
C LYS A 641 -2.22 13.45 14.80
N LYS A 642 -2.03 12.15 14.58
CA LYS A 642 -3.09 11.14 14.71
C LYS A 642 -3.54 10.99 16.17
N VAL A 643 -2.59 10.87 17.11
CA VAL A 643 -2.86 10.92 18.56
C VAL A 643 -3.60 12.20 18.92
N TYR A 644 -3.11 13.36 18.49
CA TYR A 644 -3.73 14.66 18.76
C TYR A 644 -5.19 14.73 18.28
N TYR A 645 -5.51 14.23 17.07
CA TYR A 645 -6.90 14.23 16.59
C TYR A 645 -7.77 13.18 17.27
N LEU A 646 -7.23 12.04 17.71
CA LEU A 646 -7.96 11.09 18.56
C LEU A 646 -8.38 11.75 19.89
N GLU A 647 -7.47 12.47 20.56
CA GLU A 647 -7.78 13.21 21.79
C GLU A 647 -8.78 14.37 21.57
N LYS A 648 -8.76 15.00 20.39
CA LYS A 648 -9.76 16.03 20.02
C LYS A 648 -11.13 15.44 19.76
N ILE A 649 -11.21 14.24 19.18
CA ILE A 649 -12.45 13.50 18.99
C ILE A 649 -13.01 13.00 20.34
N ASP A 650 -12.15 12.53 21.25
CA ASP A 650 -12.55 12.18 22.61
C ASP A 650 -13.17 13.37 23.37
N GLN A 651 -12.53 14.56 23.29
CA GLN A 651 -13.07 15.81 23.84
C GLN A 651 -14.44 16.18 23.23
N MET A 652 -14.62 15.98 21.92
CA MET A 652 -15.90 16.18 21.23
C MET A 652 -16.98 15.21 21.75
N ILE A 653 -16.65 13.93 21.90
CA ILE A 653 -17.54 12.87 22.38
C ILE A 653 -17.96 13.14 23.83
N GLY A 654 -17.02 13.52 24.70
CA GLY A 654 -17.31 13.94 26.07
C GLY A 654 -18.28 15.11 26.14
N SER A 655 -18.11 16.12 25.27
CA SER A 655 -19.04 17.24 25.14
C SER A 655 -20.44 16.80 24.70
N VAL A 656 -20.56 15.83 23.78
CA VAL A 656 -21.85 15.25 23.39
C VAL A 656 -22.48 14.47 24.56
N MET A 657 -21.75 13.54 25.17
CA MET A 657 -22.23 12.73 26.31
C MET A 657 -22.74 13.61 27.46
N LEU A 658 -21.96 14.59 27.90
CA LEU A 658 -22.32 15.50 28.99
C LEU A 658 -23.55 16.37 28.70
N ASN A 659 -23.89 16.61 27.43
CA ASN A 659 -25.09 17.38 27.08
C ASN A 659 -26.32 16.49 26.87
N LEU A 660 -26.14 15.23 26.45
CA LEU A 660 -27.22 14.23 26.43
C LEU A 660 -27.58 13.78 27.86
N GLU A 661 -26.60 13.62 28.76
CA GLU A 661 -26.82 13.33 30.19
C GLU A 661 -27.72 14.37 30.90
N LYS A 662 -27.85 15.60 30.37
CA LYS A 662 -28.74 16.65 30.91
C LYS A 662 -30.22 16.50 30.49
N SER A 663 -30.51 15.76 29.43
CA SER A 663 -31.86 15.58 28.89
C SER A 663 -32.53 14.38 29.55
N THR A 664 -33.04 14.57 30.77
CA THR A 664 -33.62 13.50 31.61
C THR A 664 -34.81 12.77 31.00
N ASP A 665 -35.54 13.44 30.11
CA ASP A 665 -36.82 12.96 29.55
C ASP A 665 -36.62 12.13 28.27
N SER A 666 -35.38 11.83 27.89
CA SER A 666 -35.04 11.12 26.65
C SER A 666 -33.84 10.20 26.84
N LYS A 667 -33.88 9.08 26.13
CA LYS A 667 -32.85 8.04 26.13
C LYS A 667 -32.10 8.10 24.81
N TYR A 668 -30.79 8.00 24.85
CA TYR A 668 -29.94 8.09 23.66
C TYR A 668 -29.03 6.88 23.57
N THR A 669 -28.79 6.39 22.35
CA THR A 669 -27.76 5.39 22.06
C THR A 669 -26.62 6.10 21.36
N ILE A 670 -25.39 5.88 21.83
CA ILE A 670 -24.17 6.36 21.18
C ILE A 670 -23.40 5.15 20.66
N ILE A 671 -22.96 5.23 19.41
CA ILE A 671 -22.07 4.26 18.77
C ILE A 671 -20.80 5.00 18.37
N VAL A 672 -19.63 4.42 18.63
CA VAL A 672 -18.34 4.91 18.12
C VAL A 672 -17.57 3.76 17.50
N THR A 673 -17.07 3.98 16.29
CA THR A 673 -16.27 3.04 15.50
C THR A 673 -15.56 3.78 14.37
N GLY A 674 -14.61 3.14 13.70
CA GLY A 674 -14.09 3.61 12.40
C GLY A 674 -14.95 3.10 11.23
N ASP A 675 -14.87 3.74 10.07
CA ASP A 675 -15.40 3.16 8.83
C ASP A 675 -14.42 2.16 8.22
N HIS A 676 -13.13 2.42 8.39
CA HIS A 676 -12.07 1.44 8.29
C HIS A 676 -11.00 1.90 9.29
N THR A 677 -10.06 1.03 9.63
CA THR A 677 -9.06 1.37 10.65
C THR A 677 -8.00 2.27 10.02
N THR A 678 -7.33 3.15 10.80
CA THR A 678 -6.26 4.03 10.26
C THR A 678 -4.89 3.89 10.95
N PRO A 679 -3.72 4.03 10.25
CA PRO A 679 -2.41 3.94 10.84
C PRO A 679 -1.40 5.01 10.43
N ALA A 680 -0.57 5.39 11.38
CA ALA A 680 0.59 6.19 11.05
C ALA A 680 1.73 5.39 10.39
N LEU A 681 1.75 4.06 10.53
CA LEU A 681 2.85 3.24 9.98
C LEU A 681 2.78 3.09 8.45
N TYR A 682 1.57 3.02 7.88
CA TYR A 682 1.37 2.58 6.50
C TYR A 682 0.74 3.62 5.57
N GLY A 683 -0.23 4.40 6.03
CA GLY A 683 -0.86 5.42 5.18
C GLY A 683 -1.77 4.96 4.02
N ASP A 684 -2.17 3.69 3.88
CA ASP A 684 -3.27 3.28 2.96
C ASP A 684 -4.12 2.04 3.40
N HIS A 685 -5.33 1.92 2.84
CA HIS A 685 -6.53 1.16 3.30
C HIS A 685 -6.36 -0.36 3.52
N SER A 686 -7.08 -0.96 4.49
CA SER A 686 -6.85 -2.36 4.92
C SER A 686 -7.99 -3.08 5.67
N CYS A 687 -7.64 -4.25 6.20
CA CYS A 687 -8.51 -5.32 6.66
C CYS A 687 -8.40 -5.68 8.14
N GLU A 688 -7.55 -5.02 8.92
CA GLU A 688 -7.61 -5.10 10.37
C GLU A 688 -8.94 -4.48 10.87
N PRO A 689 -9.64 -5.15 11.80
CA PRO A 689 -10.92 -4.67 12.30
C PRO A 689 -10.76 -3.41 13.14
N VAL A 690 -11.74 -2.52 13.08
CA VAL A 690 -11.81 -1.33 13.94
C VAL A 690 -12.39 -1.68 15.32
N PRO A 691 -12.02 -0.95 16.39
CA PRO A 691 -12.73 -1.03 17.66
C PRO A 691 -14.15 -0.46 17.50
N PHE A 692 -15.10 -1.08 18.20
CA PHE A 692 -16.50 -0.72 18.20
C PHE A 692 -17.03 -0.67 19.64
N VAL A 693 -17.77 0.38 19.98
CA VAL A 693 -18.53 0.48 21.22
C VAL A 693 -19.95 0.99 20.95
N ILE A 694 -20.92 0.41 21.66
CA ILE A 694 -22.31 0.88 21.73
C ILE A 694 -22.74 1.03 23.19
N GLY A 695 -23.28 2.20 23.56
CA GLY A 695 -23.69 2.50 24.93
C GLY A 695 -24.94 3.37 25.00
N SER A 696 -25.69 3.23 26.10
CA SER A 696 -26.92 4.01 26.35
C SER A 696 -26.67 5.14 27.35
N ILE A 697 -27.25 6.31 27.09
CA ILE A 697 -27.30 7.47 27.98
C ILE A 697 -28.74 7.62 28.49
N ASN A 698 -28.88 7.89 29.79
CA ASN A 698 -30.16 8.04 30.53
C ASN A 698 -31.09 6.81 30.48
N ASP A 699 -30.55 5.60 30.32
CA ASP A 699 -31.34 4.36 30.43
C ASP A 699 -31.05 3.57 31.71
N ASP A 700 -31.86 3.82 32.74
CA ASP A 700 -31.79 3.14 34.05
C ASP A 700 -32.12 1.64 34.00
N THR A 701 -32.56 1.09 32.85
CA THR A 701 -32.88 -0.35 32.70
C THR A 701 -31.64 -1.21 32.46
N GLN A 702 -30.49 -0.83 33.04
CA GLN A 702 -29.14 -1.29 32.67
C GLN A 702 -29.02 -2.79 32.40
N ARG A 703 -28.45 -3.09 31.22
CA ARG A 703 -27.38 -4.09 31.16
C ARG A 703 -26.14 -3.41 31.75
N GLU A 704 -25.43 -4.08 32.65
CA GLU A 704 -24.06 -3.65 32.97
C GLU A 704 -23.22 -3.66 31.68
N GLY A 705 -22.28 -2.73 31.57
CA GLY A 705 -21.28 -2.77 30.49
C GLY A 705 -20.41 -4.03 30.60
N ASP A 706 -19.75 -4.40 29.51
CA ASP A 706 -18.91 -5.61 29.54
C ASP A 706 -17.55 -5.36 30.25
N SER A 707 -16.66 -6.36 30.19
CA SER A 707 -15.38 -6.32 30.91
C SER A 707 -14.37 -5.31 30.35
N VAL A 708 -14.63 -4.70 29.19
CA VAL A 708 -13.72 -3.75 28.54
C VAL A 708 -13.82 -2.37 29.22
N LYS A 709 -12.67 -1.71 29.38
CA LYS A 709 -12.51 -0.44 30.11
C LYS A 709 -11.69 0.62 29.37
N ALA A 710 -11.25 0.33 28.15
CA ALA A 710 -10.49 1.24 27.29
C ALA A 710 -10.90 1.05 25.82
N PHE A 711 -10.94 2.13 25.05
CA PHE A 711 -11.31 2.10 23.63
C PHE A 711 -10.07 1.96 22.73
N ASP A 712 -9.60 0.73 22.57
CA ASP A 712 -8.49 0.40 21.66
C ASP A 712 -8.68 -0.97 21.00
N GLU A 713 -7.92 -1.24 19.94
CA GLU A 713 -7.98 -2.44 19.11
C GLU A 713 -7.82 -3.74 19.95
N ILE A 714 -6.96 -3.72 20.97
CA ILE A 714 -6.65 -4.90 21.80
C ILE A 714 -7.66 -5.05 22.94
N SER A 715 -8.12 -3.95 23.54
CA SER A 715 -9.14 -4.00 24.59
C SER A 715 -10.51 -4.39 24.02
N ALA A 716 -10.91 -3.81 22.89
CA ALA A 716 -12.18 -4.10 22.23
C ALA A 716 -12.30 -5.56 21.75
N SER A 717 -11.17 -6.24 21.46
CA SER A 717 -11.13 -7.67 21.12
C SER A 717 -11.69 -8.61 22.22
N LYS A 718 -11.82 -8.11 23.46
CA LYS A 718 -12.34 -8.84 24.64
C LYS A 718 -13.82 -8.52 24.92
N GLY A 719 -14.43 -7.65 24.12
CA GLY A 719 -15.79 -7.18 24.30
C GLY A 719 -16.84 -8.27 24.02
N ALA A 720 -18.02 -8.12 24.63
CA ALA A 720 -19.07 -9.12 24.59
C ALA A 720 -19.76 -9.25 23.21
N LEU A 721 -19.55 -8.31 22.29
CA LEU A 721 -20.01 -8.41 20.90
C LEU A 721 -19.10 -9.30 20.04
N GLY A 722 -17.89 -9.62 20.52
CA GLY A 722 -16.89 -10.37 19.75
C GLY A 722 -16.39 -9.62 18.52
N ARG A 723 -16.17 -10.34 17.42
CA ARG A 723 -15.79 -9.78 16.11
C ARG A 723 -16.92 -10.02 15.11
N PHE A 724 -17.38 -8.96 14.42
CA PHE A 724 -18.59 -8.98 13.60
C PHE A 724 -18.50 -8.02 12.39
N CYS A 725 -19.44 -8.07 11.45
CA CYS A 725 -19.39 -7.31 10.20
C CYS A 725 -20.26 -6.02 10.18
N GLY A 726 -19.92 -5.09 9.28
CA GLY A 726 -20.64 -3.83 9.03
C GLY A 726 -22.16 -3.94 8.96
N ASP A 727 -22.66 -4.93 8.23
CA ASP A 727 -24.10 -5.17 8.01
C ASP A 727 -24.89 -5.47 9.29
N GLN A 728 -24.21 -5.84 10.37
CA GLN A 728 -24.81 -6.12 11.68
C GLN A 728 -24.96 -4.87 12.55
N VAL A 729 -24.29 -3.74 12.22
CA VAL A 729 -24.30 -2.51 13.05
C VAL A 729 -25.72 -1.94 13.23
N MET A 730 -26.48 -1.74 12.15
CA MET A 730 -27.86 -1.21 12.25
C MET A 730 -28.84 -2.16 12.96
N PRO A 731 -28.79 -3.50 12.76
CA PRO A 731 -29.49 -4.46 13.62
C PRO A 731 -29.15 -4.32 15.12
N LEU A 732 -27.87 -4.17 15.48
CA LEU A 732 -27.46 -3.95 16.88
C LEU A 732 -27.97 -2.59 17.42
N ALA A 733 -27.88 -1.53 16.62
CA ALA A 733 -28.35 -0.19 16.99
C ALA A 733 -29.85 -0.18 17.36
N LYS A 734 -30.70 -0.79 16.51
CA LYS A 734 -32.15 -0.89 16.75
C LYS A 734 -32.49 -1.69 18.00
N LEU A 735 -31.75 -2.76 18.30
CA LEU A 735 -31.90 -3.52 19.54
C LEU A 735 -31.66 -2.66 20.79
N PHE A 736 -30.69 -1.72 20.74
CA PHE A 736 -30.44 -0.75 21.81
C PHE A 736 -31.51 0.35 21.88
N MET A 737 -32.04 0.77 20.72
CA MET A 737 -33.19 1.69 20.64
C MET A 737 -34.53 1.04 21.06
N LYS A 738 -34.55 -0.29 21.28
CA LYS A 738 -35.73 -1.10 21.64
C LYS A 738 -36.82 -1.07 20.56
N MET A 739 -36.39 -1.08 19.30
CA MET A 739 -37.23 -1.15 18.09
C MET A 739 -37.28 -2.57 17.50
#